data_AF-A0A4R6FU25-F1
#
_entry.id   AF-A0A4R6FU25-F1
#
_cell.length_a   1.000
_cell.length_b   1.000
_cell.length_c   1.000
_cell.angle_alpha   90.00
_cell.angle_beta   90.00
_cell.angle_gamma   90.00
#
_symmetry.space_group_name_H-M   'P 1'
#
loop_
_entity.id
_entity.type
_entity.pdbx_description
1 polymer ?
#
loop_
_entity_poly.entity_id
_entity_poly.type
_entity_poly.pdbx_seq_one_letter_code
_entity_poly.pdbx_strand_id
1 'polypeptide(L)'
;MGYWLAEARRGQDADAIKRFDPRFWTVNFPRPMMAAVTAEAHDSLRVTCAFYRRDDLAGLIWASEDAYDHPLLRYATDRDYRRCVLSFRWRSSGVRALDAVNGPVLTIEGRDAAGAPRAWYVRLWNYAHGAPEDARVRLDFGELSGGFLLPDEADPVWAGDVDRMFVSLVPPDYDGSDAMLAAPGEGWAELSEIVCEGSGSVIAIGDAIVPEHRLGIANGYDDSYHLTPARVLRNILHLGYRGDIVHYVGMSHYFRLEQVSGGLYVSLKGGTLNAPCAAWHRDFAACAKALGFGVIWSLSYELFDAHCWNDWKQRASDGSPALTGWEPPSTLLSPAHDGAMGYLRSVAAAFVGIAAEAGLAVQFQIGEPWWWVMPDGRPCLYDAAAKDAFGGAPVAIANVRGALSEAQRDLLDQAGAVLAASTLALRDAVRAAAPGAVVMLLAYLPTVLDARAPEVQRMNLPVGWARPAFDILQLEDYDWAQAGNEAASARAIARVAARLGYPADEQHYFAGFVLRPEDRGQWDAIHAAALRGQARGVAATFVWALPQVMRDGFIHFDEEAAVQAFDDVLFPIALGSEAEVTTEVSTAIVTSAGGYEKRNADWAAARGRYDVGPGVRSESDIATLIDFYRARMGPARGFRLRDPFDHRSGPEGAATDQRIGTGDGESVRFALVKRHGESERRITRPVAGSVRVAVAGVETANFTLAEGGWVELDEAPAHGAVVTAGFSFDVPVRFAEDRLSVARATFLAGVASSVPLIEVREA
;
A
#
# COMPACT_ATOMS: atom_id res chain seq x y z
N MET A 1 -11.23 8.52 10.39
CA MET A 1 -9.95 7.79 10.23
C MET A 1 -9.59 7.86 8.77
N GLY A 2 -8.53 8.58 8.41
CA GLY A 2 -8.11 8.78 7.01
C GLY A 2 -7.41 7.58 6.36
N TYR A 3 -7.22 6.46 7.09
CA TYR A 3 -6.68 5.22 6.55
C TYR A 3 -7.18 3.99 7.33
N TRP A 4 -6.99 2.80 6.76
CA TRP A 4 -7.31 1.50 7.38
C TRP A 4 -6.30 0.42 6.96
N LEU A 5 -6.13 -0.61 7.79
CA LEU A 5 -5.29 -1.77 7.49
C LEU A 5 -6.15 -3.05 7.37
N ALA A 6 -6.53 -3.40 6.15
CA ALA A 6 -7.40 -4.54 5.84
C ALA A 6 -6.69 -5.89 5.98
N GLU A 7 -7.23 -6.78 6.80
CA GLU A 7 -6.70 -8.15 6.93
C GLU A 7 -7.41 -9.15 6.03
N ALA A 8 -8.67 -8.86 5.68
CA ALA A 8 -9.51 -9.65 4.81
C ALA A 8 -10.71 -8.80 4.37
N ARG A 9 -11.44 -9.29 3.36
CA ARG A 9 -12.78 -8.77 3.06
C ARG A 9 -13.74 -9.05 4.23
N ARG A 10 -14.48 -8.03 4.66
CA ARG A 10 -15.53 -8.06 5.69
C ARG A 10 -16.84 -7.46 5.14
N GLY A 11 -17.28 -7.96 3.98
CA GLY A 11 -18.48 -7.48 3.28
C GLY A 11 -18.21 -6.52 2.12
N GLN A 12 -16.95 -6.23 1.79
CA GLN A 12 -16.60 -5.56 0.53
C GLN A 12 -16.94 -6.45 -0.68
N ASP A 13 -17.18 -5.80 -1.81
CA ASP A 13 -17.59 -6.43 -3.06
C ASP A 13 -16.60 -7.50 -3.54
N ALA A 14 -17.16 -8.51 -4.19
CA ALA A 14 -16.45 -9.61 -4.81
C ALA A 14 -17.09 -9.94 -6.16
N ASP A 15 -16.26 -10.43 -7.08
CA ASP A 15 -16.65 -10.89 -8.40
C ASP A 15 -16.20 -12.35 -8.59
N ALA A 16 -16.35 -12.90 -9.79
CA ALA A 16 -15.90 -14.22 -10.18
C ALA A 16 -14.86 -14.15 -11.30
N ILE A 17 -13.82 -14.98 -11.19
CA ILE A 17 -12.81 -15.15 -12.25
C ILE A 17 -12.73 -16.60 -12.70
N LYS A 18 -12.27 -16.80 -13.93
CA LYS A 18 -11.82 -18.12 -14.38
C LYS A 18 -10.46 -18.44 -13.75
N ARG A 19 -10.29 -19.70 -13.31
CA ARG A 19 -8.95 -20.23 -12.99
C ARG A 19 -8.04 -20.12 -14.20
N PHE A 20 -6.75 -20.00 -13.95
CA PHE A 20 -5.70 -19.82 -14.95
C PHE A 20 -5.79 -18.51 -15.74
N ASP A 21 -6.49 -17.49 -15.21
CA ASP A 21 -6.50 -16.14 -15.76
C ASP A 21 -5.05 -15.62 -15.92
N PRO A 22 -4.65 -15.19 -17.13
CA PRO A 22 -3.29 -14.76 -17.46
C PRO A 22 -2.67 -13.77 -16.47
N ARG A 23 -3.47 -12.89 -15.87
CA ARG A 23 -2.99 -11.83 -14.97
C ARG A 23 -2.33 -12.40 -13.71
N PHE A 24 -2.80 -13.55 -13.23
CA PHE A 24 -2.44 -14.05 -11.91
C PHE A 24 -1.33 -15.11 -11.91
N TRP A 25 -0.83 -15.47 -13.10
CA TRP A 25 0.38 -16.28 -13.21
C TRP A 25 1.60 -15.49 -12.73
N THR A 26 2.56 -16.20 -12.14
CA THR A 26 3.83 -15.63 -11.70
C THR A 26 5.00 -16.36 -12.33
N VAL A 27 6.20 -15.78 -12.24
CA VAL A 27 7.44 -16.44 -12.69
C VAL A 27 8.47 -16.48 -11.57
N ASN A 28 9.21 -17.57 -11.47
CA ASN A 28 10.36 -17.69 -10.57
C ASN A 28 11.54 -18.37 -11.27
N PHE A 29 12.76 -18.02 -10.88
CA PHE A 29 13.99 -18.50 -11.52
C PHE A 29 15.22 -18.30 -10.62
N PRO A 30 16.27 -19.13 -10.75
CA PRO A 30 17.56 -18.88 -10.11
C PRO A 30 18.29 -17.69 -10.77
N ARG A 31 19.12 -16.96 -10.02
CA ARG A 31 20.08 -16.01 -10.65
C ARG A 31 21.30 -16.81 -11.16
N PRO A 32 21.92 -16.43 -12.29
CA PRO A 32 21.84 -15.13 -12.98
C PRO A 32 20.83 -15.08 -14.14
N MET A 33 20.09 -16.15 -14.41
CA MET A 33 19.02 -16.07 -15.42
C MET A 33 17.95 -15.07 -15.02
N MET A 34 17.21 -14.60 -16.03
CA MET A 34 16.11 -13.67 -15.85
C MET A 34 14.89 -14.20 -16.60
N ALA A 35 13.70 -14.02 -16.02
CA ALA A 35 12.46 -14.25 -16.72
C ALA A 35 11.40 -13.23 -16.32
N ALA A 36 10.42 -13.03 -17.20
CA ALA A 36 9.29 -12.15 -16.97
C ALA A 36 8.04 -12.76 -17.61
N VAL A 37 6.90 -12.57 -16.97
CA VAL A 37 5.59 -12.96 -17.49
C VAL A 37 4.79 -11.70 -17.82
N THR A 38 4.15 -11.71 -18.99
CA THR A 38 3.30 -10.63 -19.51
C THR A 38 1.96 -11.21 -19.94
N ALA A 39 0.89 -10.40 -19.87
CA ALA A 39 -0.47 -10.81 -20.20
C ALA A 39 -1.01 -9.94 -21.34
N GLU A 40 -0.56 -10.22 -22.57
CA GLU A 40 -0.88 -9.42 -23.76
C GLU A 40 -2.39 -9.43 -24.11
N ALA A 41 -3.15 -10.43 -23.63
CA ALA A 41 -4.60 -10.53 -23.81
C ALA A 41 -5.28 -11.23 -22.63
N HIS A 42 -6.62 -11.14 -22.56
CA HIS A 42 -7.44 -11.75 -21.51
C HIS A 42 -7.33 -13.29 -21.43
N ASP A 43 -6.92 -13.94 -22.52
CA ASP A 43 -6.79 -15.39 -22.67
C ASP A 43 -5.37 -15.80 -23.12
N SER A 44 -4.37 -14.91 -22.95
CA SER A 44 -2.99 -15.21 -23.31
C SER A 44 -1.96 -14.61 -22.35
N LEU A 45 -0.93 -15.39 -22.09
CA LEU A 45 0.29 -14.96 -21.41
C LEU A 45 1.53 -15.40 -22.19
N ARG A 46 2.61 -14.65 -22.01
CA ARG A 46 3.94 -15.00 -22.50
C ARG A 46 4.98 -14.89 -21.40
N VAL A 47 5.83 -15.90 -21.31
CA VAL A 47 7.06 -15.89 -20.52
C VAL A 47 8.25 -15.66 -21.44
N THR A 48 9.05 -14.66 -21.13
CA THR A 48 10.33 -14.38 -21.81
C THR A 48 11.47 -14.71 -20.87
N CYS A 49 12.52 -15.37 -21.36
CA CYS A 49 13.66 -15.87 -20.59
C CYS A 49 14.99 -15.39 -21.18
N ALA A 50 15.96 -15.13 -20.30
CA ALA A 50 17.37 -14.96 -20.62
C ALA A 50 18.20 -15.94 -19.79
N PHE A 51 18.96 -16.80 -20.46
CA PHE A 51 19.72 -17.91 -19.88
C PHE A 51 21.23 -17.66 -19.97
N TYR A 52 21.97 -18.10 -18.97
CA TYR A 52 23.43 -18.03 -18.88
C TYR A 52 24.08 -19.38 -18.55
N ARG A 53 23.36 -20.31 -17.90
CA ARG A 53 23.85 -21.61 -17.48
C ARG A 53 23.06 -22.77 -18.10
N ARG A 54 23.63 -23.96 -18.08
CA ARG A 54 23.04 -25.21 -18.58
C ARG A 54 22.08 -25.88 -17.60
N ASP A 55 22.04 -25.40 -16.36
CA ASP A 55 21.10 -25.80 -15.31
C ASP A 55 20.01 -24.74 -15.05
N ASP A 56 20.02 -23.63 -15.81
CA ASP A 56 19.00 -22.60 -15.70
C ASP A 56 17.59 -23.15 -15.99
N LEU A 57 16.64 -22.74 -15.15
CA LEU A 57 15.26 -23.17 -15.22
C LEU A 57 14.32 -22.06 -14.74
N ALA A 58 13.46 -21.57 -15.64
CA ALA A 58 12.34 -20.68 -15.30
C ALA A 58 11.09 -21.50 -15.02
N GLY A 59 10.33 -21.06 -14.02
CA GLY A 59 9.05 -21.62 -13.64
C GLY A 59 7.91 -20.65 -13.87
N LEU A 60 7.00 -20.99 -14.77
CA LEU A 60 5.70 -20.33 -14.88
C LEU A 60 4.73 -20.95 -13.87
N ILE A 61 4.23 -20.17 -12.93
CA ILE A 61 3.54 -20.67 -11.73
C ILE A 61 2.10 -20.18 -11.68
N TRP A 62 1.18 -21.12 -11.45
CA TRP A 62 -0.18 -20.85 -10.99
C TRP A 62 -0.31 -21.36 -9.56
N ALA A 63 -0.54 -20.46 -8.60
CA ALA A 63 -0.77 -20.81 -7.20
C ALA A 63 -2.27 -20.96 -6.92
N SER A 64 -2.64 -21.86 -6.02
CA SER A 64 -4.03 -21.97 -5.54
C SER A 64 -4.39 -20.88 -4.54
N GLU A 65 -3.38 -20.30 -3.88
CA GLU A 65 -3.52 -19.22 -2.91
C GLU A 65 -2.90 -17.94 -3.47
N ASP A 66 -3.65 -16.84 -3.39
CA ASP A 66 -3.14 -15.52 -3.72
C ASP A 66 -2.42 -14.90 -2.51
N ALA A 67 -1.10 -14.99 -2.51
CA ALA A 67 -0.25 -14.39 -1.49
C ALA A 67 0.23 -12.97 -1.82
N TYR A 68 -0.07 -12.44 -3.01
CA TYR A 68 0.59 -11.25 -3.55
C TYR A 68 -0.32 -10.02 -3.61
N ASP A 69 -1.60 -10.21 -3.96
CA ASP A 69 -2.53 -9.08 -4.05
C ASP A 69 -2.84 -8.50 -2.67
N HIS A 70 -3.38 -7.28 -2.65
CA HIS A 70 -3.94 -6.71 -1.43
C HIS A 70 -5.07 -7.60 -0.87
N PRO A 71 -5.23 -7.79 0.47
CA PRO A 71 -6.27 -8.65 1.06
C PRO A 71 -7.70 -8.42 0.58
N LEU A 72 -8.02 -7.20 0.15
CA LEU A 72 -9.32 -6.88 -0.44
C LEU A 72 -9.48 -7.34 -1.89
N LEU A 73 -8.39 -7.63 -2.61
CA LEU A 73 -8.34 -7.84 -4.06
C LEU A 73 -7.94 -9.27 -4.47
N ARG A 74 -7.39 -10.06 -3.54
CA ARG A 74 -7.01 -11.47 -3.73
C ARG A 74 -8.15 -12.33 -4.26
N TYR A 75 -7.82 -13.30 -5.12
CA TYR A 75 -8.76 -14.39 -5.41
C TYR A 75 -8.89 -15.38 -4.23
N ALA A 76 -10.01 -16.09 -4.20
CA ALA A 76 -10.29 -17.07 -3.16
C ALA A 76 -9.40 -18.31 -3.31
N THR A 77 -8.84 -18.78 -2.20
CA THR A 77 -8.08 -20.02 -2.18
C THR A 77 -9.00 -21.22 -2.36
N ASP A 78 -8.83 -21.94 -3.45
CA ASP A 78 -9.49 -23.22 -3.69
C ASP A 78 -8.50 -24.22 -4.33
N ARG A 79 -8.27 -25.31 -3.61
CA ARG A 79 -7.21 -26.29 -3.87
C ARG A 79 -7.70 -27.51 -4.66
N ASP A 80 -9.01 -27.62 -4.92
CA ASP A 80 -9.60 -28.74 -5.65
C ASP A 80 -9.74 -28.45 -7.14
N TYR A 81 -8.90 -29.08 -7.96
CA TYR A 81 -8.89 -28.95 -9.41
C TYR A 81 -9.55 -30.14 -10.12
N ARG A 82 -10.03 -31.17 -9.41
CA ARG A 82 -10.53 -32.43 -10.02
C ARG A 82 -11.70 -32.25 -10.98
N ARG A 83 -12.35 -31.07 -10.95
CA ARG A 83 -13.48 -30.69 -11.82
C ARG A 83 -13.12 -29.57 -12.78
N CYS A 84 -11.83 -29.46 -13.10
CA CYS A 84 -11.28 -28.49 -14.05
C CYS A 84 -10.72 -29.21 -15.26
N VAL A 85 -10.96 -28.65 -16.44
CA VAL A 85 -10.24 -29.01 -17.65
C VAL A 85 -9.60 -27.74 -18.21
N LEU A 86 -8.27 -27.72 -18.30
CA LEU A 86 -7.49 -26.62 -18.83
C LEU A 86 -7.09 -26.94 -20.27
N SER A 87 -7.35 -26.02 -21.19
CA SER A 87 -6.83 -26.08 -22.56
C SER A 87 -6.22 -24.76 -23.00
N PHE A 88 -5.17 -24.84 -23.79
CA PHE A 88 -4.49 -23.68 -24.37
C PHE A 88 -3.71 -24.09 -25.62
N ARG A 89 -3.36 -23.12 -26.45
CA ARG A 89 -2.35 -23.26 -27.50
C ARG A 89 -1.00 -22.86 -26.94
N TRP A 90 -0.05 -23.77 -27.01
CA TRP A 90 1.35 -23.56 -26.70
C TRP A 90 2.10 -23.10 -27.94
N ARG A 91 2.92 -22.06 -27.81
CA ARG A 91 3.96 -21.71 -28.79
C ARG A 91 5.27 -21.41 -28.07
N SER A 92 6.42 -21.80 -28.63
CA SER A 92 7.71 -21.52 -28.00
C SER A 92 8.86 -21.39 -28.99
N SER A 93 9.92 -20.70 -28.59
CA SER A 93 11.19 -20.64 -29.32
C SER A 93 12.35 -20.34 -28.35
N GLY A 94 13.56 -20.82 -28.63
CA GLY A 94 14.72 -20.57 -27.77
C GLY A 94 14.66 -21.25 -26.39
N VAL A 95 13.73 -22.19 -26.21
CA VAL A 95 13.61 -23.10 -25.07
C VAL A 95 13.51 -24.53 -25.61
N ARG A 96 13.69 -25.55 -24.78
CA ARG A 96 13.44 -26.93 -25.22
C ARG A 96 11.98 -27.13 -25.64
N ALA A 97 11.79 -27.82 -26.77
CA ALA A 97 10.47 -28.15 -27.30
C ALA A 97 9.71 -29.14 -26.40
N LEU A 98 8.38 -29.22 -26.56
CA LEU A 98 7.50 -30.05 -25.73
C LEU A 98 7.89 -31.53 -25.73
N ASP A 99 8.28 -32.07 -26.88
CA ASP A 99 8.60 -33.49 -27.07
C ASP A 99 10.02 -33.88 -26.60
N ALA A 100 10.86 -32.91 -26.21
CA ALA A 100 12.20 -33.19 -25.73
C ALA A 100 12.20 -33.88 -24.35
N VAL A 101 13.31 -34.56 -24.02
CA VAL A 101 13.47 -35.27 -22.73
C VAL A 101 13.35 -34.33 -21.52
N ASN A 102 13.99 -33.16 -21.60
CA ASN A 102 13.82 -32.09 -20.61
C ASN A 102 12.98 -30.94 -21.19
N GLY A 103 11.96 -31.28 -21.99
CA GLY A 103 10.96 -30.31 -22.44
C GLY A 103 10.08 -29.81 -21.28
N PRO A 104 9.17 -28.86 -21.53
CA PRO A 104 8.26 -28.34 -20.53
C PRO A 104 7.46 -29.44 -19.81
N VAL A 105 7.57 -29.44 -18.48
CA VAL A 105 6.85 -30.32 -17.57
C VAL A 105 5.99 -29.48 -16.64
N LEU A 106 4.73 -29.87 -16.47
CA LEU A 106 3.85 -29.36 -15.44
C LEU A 106 4.09 -30.13 -14.14
N THR A 107 4.78 -29.52 -13.20
CA THR A 107 4.89 -30.01 -11.82
C THR A 107 3.68 -29.55 -11.03
N ILE A 108 2.96 -30.49 -10.42
CA ILE A 108 1.83 -30.22 -9.53
C ILE A 108 2.27 -30.57 -8.12
N GLU A 109 2.30 -29.59 -7.22
CA GLU A 109 2.66 -29.78 -5.81
C GLU A 109 1.42 -29.68 -4.94
N GLY A 110 1.21 -30.65 -4.06
CA GLY A 110 -0.05 -30.79 -3.34
C GLY A 110 0.02 -31.86 -2.27
N ARG A 111 -1.15 -32.34 -1.84
CA ARG A 111 -1.30 -33.49 -0.95
C ARG A 111 -1.98 -34.59 -1.75
N ASP A 112 -1.61 -35.84 -1.52
CA ASP A 112 -2.36 -36.99 -2.04
C ASP A 112 -3.72 -37.17 -1.32
N ALA A 113 -4.49 -38.21 -1.70
CA ALA A 113 -5.80 -38.45 -1.12
C ALA A 113 -5.77 -38.79 0.38
N ALA A 114 -4.61 -39.17 0.92
CA ALA A 114 -4.39 -39.41 2.35
C ALA A 114 -3.90 -38.16 3.10
N GLY A 115 -3.70 -37.04 2.40
CA GLY A 115 -3.19 -35.79 2.97
C GLY A 115 -1.66 -35.72 3.04
N ALA A 116 -0.92 -36.66 2.43
CA ALA A 116 0.54 -36.64 2.46
C ALA A 116 1.10 -35.70 1.37
N PRO A 117 2.09 -34.83 1.68
CA PRO A 117 2.72 -33.99 0.68
C PRO A 117 3.29 -34.80 -0.50
N ARG A 118 2.96 -34.38 -1.72
CA ARG A 118 3.37 -35.07 -2.95
C ARG A 118 3.55 -34.09 -4.10
N ALA A 119 4.46 -34.42 -5.01
CA ALA A 119 4.61 -33.77 -6.30
C ALA A 119 4.36 -34.77 -7.44
N TRP A 120 3.67 -34.33 -8.48
CA TRP A 120 3.47 -35.09 -9.73
C TRP A 120 4.11 -34.35 -10.89
N TYR A 121 4.71 -35.10 -11.82
CA TYR A 121 5.40 -34.57 -12.99
C TYR A 121 4.64 -34.96 -14.26
N VAL A 122 3.94 -33.98 -14.83
CA VAL A 122 3.07 -34.17 -16.00
C VAL A 122 3.77 -33.63 -17.23
N ARG A 123 4.22 -34.52 -18.11
CA ARG A 123 4.83 -34.14 -19.38
C ARG A 123 3.76 -33.60 -20.34
N LEU A 124 3.82 -32.29 -20.66
CA LEU A 124 2.80 -31.63 -21.45
C LEU A 124 2.59 -32.25 -22.84
N TRP A 125 3.65 -32.76 -23.46
CA TRP A 125 3.58 -33.40 -24.78
C TRP A 125 2.65 -34.61 -24.83
N ASN A 126 2.49 -35.35 -23.73
CA ASN A 126 1.59 -36.50 -23.67
C ASN A 126 0.11 -36.09 -23.83
N TYR A 127 -0.18 -34.80 -23.68
CA TYR A 127 -1.50 -34.17 -23.76
C TYR A 127 -1.58 -33.12 -24.86
N ALA A 128 -0.61 -33.09 -25.78
CA ALA A 128 -0.48 -32.10 -26.84
C ALA A 128 -0.88 -32.68 -28.21
N HIS A 129 -1.50 -31.84 -29.04
CA HIS A 129 -1.78 -32.13 -30.45
C HIS A 129 -1.26 -30.99 -31.33
N GLY A 130 -0.27 -31.29 -32.19
CA GLY A 130 0.38 -30.33 -33.07
C GLY A 130 1.87 -30.62 -33.23
N ALA A 131 2.65 -29.57 -33.46
CA ALA A 131 4.10 -29.65 -33.53
C ALA A 131 4.74 -29.41 -32.15
N PRO A 132 5.97 -29.87 -31.89
CA PRO A 132 6.64 -29.70 -30.59
C PRO A 132 6.77 -28.26 -30.08
N GLU A 133 6.74 -27.28 -30.97
CA GLU A 133 6.84 -25.84 -30.67
C GLU A 133 5.54 -25.07 -30.95
N ASP A 134 4.49 -25.72 -31.46
CA ASP A 134 3.16 -25.15 -31.71
C ASP A 134 2.09 -26.26 -31.61
N ALA A 135 1.47 -26.39 -30.44
CA ALA A 135 0.51 -27.45 -30.17
C ALA A 135 -0.65 -26.98 -29.30
N ARG A 136 -1.81 -27.61 -29.45
CA ARG A 136 -2.93 -27.49 -28.52
C ARG A 136 -2.73 -28.49 -27.38
N VAL A 137 -2.70 -28.01 -26.15
CA VAL A 137 -2.58 -28.84 -24.94
C VAL A 137 -3.93 -28.88 -24.23
N ARG A 138 -4.36 -30.07 -23.77
CA ARG A 138 -5.58 -30.24 -22.98
C ARG A 138 -5.32 -31.14 -21.77
N LEU A 139 -5.54 -30.60 -20.57
CA LEU A 139 -5.29 -31.25 -19.28
C LEU A 139 -6.63 -31.40 -18.53
N ASP A 140 -7.12 -32.63 -18.41
CA ASP A 140 -8.25 -32.96 -17.55
C ASP A 140 -7.74 -33.38 -16.17
N PHE A 141 -7.87 -32.51 -15.17
CA PHE A 141 -7.36 -32.76 -13.82
C PHE A 141 -8.10 -33.89 -13.08
N GLY A 142 -9.25 -34.34 -13.57
CA GLY A 142 -9.96 -35.51 -13.05
C GLY A 142 -9.36 -36.84 -13.53
N GLU A 143 -8.65 -36.84 -14.66
CA GLU A 143 -8.11 -38.04 -15.32
C GLU A 143 -6.60 -37.93 -15.62
N LEU A 144 -5.92 -36.90 -15.08
CA LEU A 144 -4.53 -36.61 -15.39
C LEU A 144 -3.58 -37.65 -14.81
N SER A 145 -2.58 -38.06 -15.60
CA SER A 145 -1.47 -38.90 -15.17
C SER A 145 -0.11 -38.24 -15.45
N GLY A 146 0.78 -38.30 -14.47
CA GLY A 146 2.20 -38.01 -14.64
C GLY A 146 2.93 -39.20 -15.29
N GLY A 147 4.24 -39.03 -15.51
CA GLY A 147 5.10 -40.04 -16.16
C GLY A 147 5.62 -39.59 -17.53
N PHE A 148 6.71 -40.21 -18.00
CA PHE A 148 7.32 -39.86 -19.28
C PHE A 148 6.66 -40.62 -20.44
N LEU A 149 6.55 -41.96 -20.33
CA LEU A 149 5.92 -42.84 -21.32
C LEU A 149 4.53 -43.30 -20.85
N LEU A 150 3.46 -42.74 -21.42
CA LEU A 150 2.10 -43.20 -21.13
C LEU A 150 1.63 -44.25 -22.15
N PRO A 151 0.89 -45.30 -21.72
CA PRO A 151 0.39 -45.53 -20.36
C PRO A 151 1.35 -46.28 -19.41
N ASP A 152 2.51 -46.75 -19.88
CA ASP A 152 3.38 -47.69 -19.14
C ASP A 152 3.93 -47.14 -17.81
N GLU A 153 4.21 -45.83 -17.75
CA GLU A 153 4.74 -45.12 -16.57
C GLU A 153 3.68 -44.23 -15.91
N ALA A 154 2.39 -44.49 -16.14
CA ALA A 154 1.32 -43.66 -15.60
C ALA A 154 1.39 -43.55 -14.08
N ASP A 155 1.55 -42.33 -13.58
CA ASP A 155 1.39 -41.98 -12.17
C ASP A 155 0.15 -41.08 -11.99
N PRO A 156 -1.01 -41.65 -11.62
CA PRO A 156 -2.25 -40.88 -11.50
C PRO A 156 -2.11 -39.67 -10.58
N VAL A 157 -2.53 -38.51 -11.07
CA VAL A 157 -2.50 -37.25 -10.33
C VAL A 157 -3.73 -37.17 -9.43
N TRP A 158 -3.51 -36.89 -8.14
CA TRP A 158 -4.60 -36.48 -7.26
C TRP A 158 -4.68 -34.96 -7.17
N ALA A 159 -5.56 -34.35 -7.97
CA ALA A 159 -5.70 -32.90 -8.04
C ALA A 159 -6.70 -32.32 -7.01
N GLY A 160 -6.96 -33.03 -5.90
CA GLY A 160 -7.96 -32.62 -4.90
C GLY A 160 -7.46 -31.62 -3.84
N ASP A 161 -6.14 -31.50 -3.69
CA ASP A 161 -5.50 -30.57 -2.75
C ASP A 161 -4.14 -30.11 -3.31
N VAL A 162 -4.18 -29.12 -4.21
CA VAL A 162 -3.01 -28.58 -4.90
C VAL A 162 -2.59 -27.25 -4.28
N ASP A 163 -1.30 -27.09 -3.94
CA ASP A 163 -0.70 -25.80 -3.56
C ASP A 163 -0.47 -24.91 -4.76
N ARG A 164 0.24 -25.45 -5.75
CA ARG A 164 0.65 -24.73 -6.95
C ARG A 164 0.95 -25.69 -8.10
N MET A 165 0.93 -25.11 -9.28
CA MET A 165 1.31 -25.72 -10.54
C MET A 165 2.45 -24.91 -11.15
N PHE A 166 3.41 -25.61 -11.76
CA PHE A 166 4.65 -25.03 -12.24
C PHE A 166 5.00 -25.62 -13.60
N VAL A 167 5.15 -24.79 -14.64
CA VAL A 167 5.62 -25.23 -15.97
C VAL A 167 7.09 -24.82 -16.12
N SER A 168 7.96 -25.81 -16.31
CA SER A 168 9.40 -25.57 -16.48
C SER A 168 9.76 -25.09 -17.89
N LEU A 169 10.69 -24.14 -17.98
CA LEU A 169 11.30 -23.65 -19.20
C LEU A 169 12.81 -23.66 -19.04
N VAL A 170 13.51 -24.34 -19.95
CA VAL A 170 14.96 -24.53 -19.90
C VAL A 170 15.61 -24.18 -21.26
N PRO A 171 16.89 -23.77 -21.30
CA PRO A 171 17.57 -23.49 -22.55
C PRO A 171 17.72 -24.77 -23.40
N PRO A 172 17.89 -24.65 -24.74
CA PRO A 172 18.07 -25.80 -25.63
C PRO A 172 19.20 -26.75 -25.19
N ASP A 173 20.30 -26.18 -24.71
CA ASP A 173 21.50 -26.88 -24.25
C ASP A 173 21.41 -27.39 -22.80
N TYR A 174 20.21 -27.40 -22.19
CA TYR A 174 20.03 -27.86 -20.82
C TYR A 174 20.43 -29.33 -20.62
N ASP A 175 21.36 -29.57 -19.70
CA ASP A 175 21.81 -30.90 -19.30
C ASP A 175 21.84 -31.06 -17.77
N GLY A 176 21.44 -30.03 -17.01
CA GLY A 176 21.44 -30.02 -15.55
C GLY A 176 22.82 -29.89 -14.93
N SER A 177 23.88 -29.70 -15.72
CA SER A 177 25.23 -29.47 -15.21
C SER A 177 25.42 -28.02 -14.80
N ASP A 178 26.19 -27.83 -13.72
CA ASP A 178 26.58 -26.51 -13.23
C ASP A 178 27.69 -25.89 -14.13
N ALA A 179 27.30 -25.51 -15.35
CA ALA A 179 28.20 -25.00 -16.38
C ALA A 179 27.57 -23.85 -17.16
N MET A 180 28.40 -22.91 -17.63
CA MET A 180 27.96 -21.80 -18.46
C MET A 180 27.55 -22.27 -19.87
N LEU A 181 26.58 -21.57 -20.45
CA LEU A 181 26.30 -21.66 -21.89
C LEU A 181 27.47 -21.07 -22.69
N ALA A 182 27.62 -21.49 -23.95
CA ALA A 182 28.67 -20.96 -24.83
C ALA A 182 28.47 -19.46 -25.13
N ALA A 183 27.21 -19.02 -25.13
CA ALA A 183 26.79 -17.62 -25.14
C ALA A 183 25.46 -17.50 -24.38
N PRO A 184 25.13 -16.31 -23.83
CA PRO A 184 23.81 -16.08 -23.25
C PRO A 184 22.71 -16.42 -24.26
N GLY A 185 21.72 -17.20 -23.82
CA GLY A 185 20.57 -17.61 -24.60
C GLY A 185 19.34 -16.76 -24.30
N GLU A 186 18.44 -16.60 -25.26
CA GLU A 186 17.13 -15.99 -25.07
C GLU A 186 16.06 -16.94 -25.60
N GLY A 187 14.91 -16.99 -24.92
CA GLY A 187 13.81 -17.86 -25.29
C GLY A 187 12.48 -17.37 -24.75
N TRP A 188 11.39 -17.93 -25.26
CA TRP A 188 10.05 -17.61 -24.80
C TRP A 188 9.11 -18.81 -24.96
N ALA A 189 8.08 -18.81 -24.13
CA ALA A 189 6.92 -19.68 -24.26
C ALA A 189 5.65 -18.84 -24.08
N GLU A 190 4.64 -19.14 -24.89
CA GLU A 190 3.35 -18.47 -24.89
C GLU A 190 2.24 -19.49 -24.74
N LEU A 191 1.31 -19.20 -23.85
CA LEU A 191 0.04 -19.90 -23.71
C LEU A 191 -1.02 -18.91 -24.20
N SER A 192 -1.74 -19.26 -25.25
CA SER A 192 -2.84 -18.47 -25.82
C SER A 192 -4.11 -19.31 -25.90
N GLU A 193 -5.25 -18.69 -26.16
CA GLU A 193 -6.55 -19.38 -26.18
C GLU A 193 -6.79 -20.15 -24.86
N ILE A 194 -6.37 -19.57 -23.72
CA ILE A 194 -6.48 -20.21 -22.40
C ILE A 194 -7.94 -20.32 -22.00
N VAL A 195 -8.40 -21.54 -21.79
CA VAL A 195 -9.78 -21.84 -21.36
C VAL A 195 -9.75 -22.83 -20.21
N CYS A 196 -10.49 -22.52 -19.15
CA CYS A 196 -10.77 -23.44 -18.04
C CYS A 196 -12.27 -23.76 -17.99
N GLU A 197 -12.59 -25.05 -18.14
CA GLU A 197 -13.94 -25.60 -18.15
C GLU A 197 -14.22 -26.46 -16.91
N GLY A 198 -15.49 -26.80 -16.69
CA GLY A 198 -15.94 -27.63 -15.58
C GLY A 198 -16.41 -26.83 -14.36
N SER A 199 -17.05 -27.50 -13.41
CA SER A 199 -17.70 -26.84 -12.25
C SER A 199 -16.70 -26.23 -11.27
N GLY A 200 -15.42 -26.62 -11.33
CA GLY A 200 -14.34 -26.04 -10.51
C GLY A 200 -13.62 -24.86 -11.18
N SER A 201 -13.99 -24.50 -12.41
CA SER A 201 -13.25 -23.51 -13.22
C SER A 201 -13.40 -22.06 -12.79
N VAL A 202 -14.32 -21.76 -11.87
CA VAL A 202 -14.63 -20.39 -11.43
C VAL A 202 -14.36 -20.26 -9.94
N ILE A 203 -13.61 -19.22 -9.56
CA ILE A 203 -13.33 -18.86 -8.17
C ILE A 203 -13.73 -17.41 -7.92
N ALA A 204 -14.05 -17.08 -6.67
CA ALA A 204 -14.34 -15.69 -6.30
C ALA A 204 -13.06 -14.85 -6.33
N ILE A 205 -13.17 -13.56 -6.67
CA ILE A 205 -12.11 -12.56 -6.54
C ILE A 205 -12.62 -11.35 -5.77
N GLY A 206 -11.74 -10.68 -5.05
CA GLY A 206 -12.08 -9.40 -4.43
C GLY A 206 -12.19 -8.30 -5.47
N ASP A 207 -13.27 -7.53 -5.43
CA ASP A 207 -13.53 -6.43 -6.37
C ASP A 207 -13.77 -5.10 -5.65
N ALA A 208 -13.15 -4.94 -4.48
CA ALA A 208 -13.20 -3.70 -3.75
C ALA A 208 -12.58 -2.57 -4.58
N ILE A 209 -13.28 -1.43 -4.64
CA ILE A 209 -12.78 -0.19 -5.26
C ILE A 209 -12.73 0.88 -4.18
N VAL A 210 -11.52 1.28 -3.81
CA VAL A 210 -11.28 2.43 -2.92
C VAL A 210 -11.51 3.71 -3.74
N PRO A 211 -12.20 4.72 -3.19
CA PRO A 211 -12.35 6.01 -3.84
C PRO A 211 -11.01 6.62 -4.26
N GLU A 212 -11.04 7.36 -5.36
CA GLU A 212 -9.85 8.07 -5.84
C GLU A 212 -9.35 9.07 -4.80
N HIS A 213 -8.04 9.12 -4.61
CA HIS A 213 -7.41 9.99 -3.63
C HIS A 213 -6.10 10.60 -4.13
N ARG A 214 -5.62 11.65 -3.45
CA ARG A 214 -4.47 12.46 -3.88
C ARG A 214 -3.09 11.85 -3.57
N LEU A 215 -3.00 10.74 -2.84
CA LEU A 215 -1.71 10.04 -2.69
C LEU A 215 -1.33 9.35 -3.99
N GLY A 216 -0.08 9.52 -4.40
CA GLY A 216 0.58 8.70 -5.40
C GLY A 216 1.20 7.44 -4.78
N ILE A 217 1.58 6.49 -5.62
CA ILE A 217 2.24 5.25 -5.19
C ILE A 217 3.58 5.09 -5.87
N ALA A 218 4.49 4.45 -5.16
CA ALA A 218 5.75 4.02 -5.71
C ALA A 218 5.92 2.49 -5.61
N ASN A 219 6.63 1.92 -6.57
CA ASN A 219 6.88 0.49 -6.70
C ASN A 219 8.31 0.23 -7.20
N GLY A 220 8.82 -0.98 -7.00
CA GLY A 220 10.07 -1.48 -7.55
C GLY A 220 9.89 -2.70 -8.47
N TYR A 221 10.60 -2.72 -9.60
CA TYR A 221 10.70 -3.88 -10.48
C TYR A 221 11.36 -5.05 -9.77
N ASP A 222 12.38 -4.81 -8.95
CA ASP A 222 13.05 -5.87 -8.17
C ASP A 222 12.10 -6.57 -7.17
N ASP A 223 11.01 -5.90 -6.75
CA ASP A 223 9.98 -6.46 -5.89
C ASP A 223 8.79 -7.06 -6.68
N SER A 224 8.63 -6.68 -7.95
CA SER A 224 7.43 -6.99 -8.76
C SER A 224 7.71 -7.83 -10.00
N TYR A 225 8.97 -8.14 -10.34
CA TYR A 225 9.36 -8.80 -11.60
C TYR A 225 8.63 -10.13 -11.84
N HIS A 226 8.25 -10.80 -10.75
CA HIS A 226 7.59 -12.09 -10.75
C HIS A 226 6.08 -12.00 -11.06
N LEU A 227 5.48 -10.81 -10.99
CA LEU A 227 4.06 -10.54 -11.26
C LEU A 227 3.87 -10.01 -12.69
N THR A 228 2.69 -10.20 -13.25
CA THR A 228 2.33 -9.52 -14.51
C THR A 228 2.12 -8.02 -14.28
N PRO A 229 2.46 -7.15 -15.25
CA PRO A 229 2.15 -5.72 -15.17
C PRO A 229 0.67 -5.42 -14.93
N ALA A 230 -0.23 -6.16 -15.60
CA ALA A 230 -1.67 -6.02 -15.44
C ALA A 230 -2.13 -6.24 -13.99
N ARG A 231 -1.53 -7.19 -13.28
CA ARG A 231 -1.85 -7.47 -11.86
C ARG A 231 -1.35 -6.36 -10.94
N VAL A 232 -0.15 -5.86 -11.17
CA VAL A 232 0.41 -4.72 -10.41
C VAL A 232 -0.50 -3.49 -10.57
N LEU A 233 -0.83 -3.13 -11.81
CA LEU A 233 -1.66 -1.96 -12.09
C LEU A 233 -3.11 -2.11 -11.63
N ARG A 234 -3.65 -3.33 -11.62
CA ARG A 234 -4.96 -3.62 -11.02
C ARG A 234 -4.98 -3.23 -9.53
N ASN A 235 -3.97 -3.65 -8.77
CA ASN A 235 -3.88 -3.30 -7.35
C ASN A 235 -3.79 -1.78 -7.17
N ILE A 236 -2.94 -1.10 -7.94
CA ILE A 236 -2.79 0.36 -7.89
C ILE A 236 -4.14 1.06 -8.16
N LEU A 237 -4.84 0.69 -9.23
CA LEU A 237 -6.09 1.31 -9.64
C LEU A 237 -7.22 1.09 -8.61
N HIS A 238 -7.40 -0.15 -8.17
CA HIS A 238 -8.49 -0.52 -7.24
C HIS A 238 -8.26 0.03 -5.83
N LEU A 239 -7.02 0.33 -5.46
CA LEU A 239 -6.69 0.97 -4.18
C LEU A 239 -6.82 2.50 -4.21
N GLY A 240 -7.33 3.10 -5.29
CA GLY A 240 -7.68 4.52 -5.35
C GLY A 240 -6.55 5.44 -5.86
N TYR A 241 -5.36 4.90 -6.14
CA TYR A 241 -4.24 5.67 -6.68
C TYR A 241 -4.52 6.13 -8.12
N ARG A 242 -4.15 7.37 -8.42
CA ARG A 242 -4.26 8.02 -9.75
C ARG A 242 -3.02 8.86 -10.03
N GLY A 243 -2.87 9.33 -11.26
CA GLY A 243 -1.77 10.21 -11.66
C GLY A 243 -0.50 9.43 -12.02
N ASP A 244 0.64 9.85 -11.49
CA ASP A 244 1.93 9.25 -11.80
C ASP A 244 2.28 8.11 -10.83
N ILE A 245 2.87 7.04 -11.37
CA ILE A 245 3.48 5.96 -10.59
C ILE A 245 4.98 6.15 -10.62
N VAL A 246 5.62 6.19 -9.45
CA VAL A 246 7.09 6.12 -9.37
C VAL A 246 7.51 4.66 -9.47
N HIS A 247 8.10 4.28 -10.59
CA HIS A 247 8.52 2.90 -10.87
C HIS A 247 10.05 2.81 -10.85
N TYR A 248 10.58 2.30 -9.74
CA TYR A 248 12.00 2.01 -9.58
C TYR A 248 12.38 0.77 -10.39
N VAL A 249 13.30 0.91 -11.33
CA VAL A 249 13.66 -0.19 -12.24
C VAL A 249 14.62 -1.22 -11.63
N GLY A 250 15.03 -1.02 -10.37
CA GLY A 250 15.79 -1.98 -9.59
C GLY A 250 17.31 -1.93 -9.78
N MET A 251 18.01 -2.75 -9.01
CA MET A 251 19.47 -2.91 -9.01
C MET A 251 19.92 -4.22 -9.66
N SER A 252 19.02 -5.18 -9.94
CA SER A 252 19.40 -6.58 -10.19
C SER A 252 18.74 -7.29 -11.38
N HIS A 253 17.55 -6.88 -11.86
CA HIS A 253 16.81 -7.66 -12.88
C HIS A 253 16.78 -7.06 -14.29
N TYR A 254 17.32 -5.86 -14.52
CA TYR A 254 17.17 -5.18 -15.82
C TYR A 254 18.30 -5.45 -16.83
N PHE A 255 19.50 -5.78 -16.36
CA PHE A 255 20.72 -5.74 -17.16
C PHE A 255 21.00 -7.03 -17.93
N ARG A 256 21.84 -6.90 -18.97
CA ARG A 256 22.50 -8.03 -19.64
C ARG A 256 23.83 -8.32 -18.95
N LEU A 257 24.25 -9.57 -18.97
CA LEU A 257 25.55 -9.98 -18.43
C LEU A 257 26.47 -10.48 -19.53
N GLU A 258 27.76 -10.18 -19.39
CA GLU A 258 28.83 -10.76 -20.18
C GLU A 258 29.79 -11.58 -19.32
N GLN A 259 30.29 -12.66 -19.89
CA GLN A 259 31.26 -13.52 -19.22
C GLN A 259 32.68 -13.02 -19.47
N VAL A 260 33.38 -12.64 -18.40
CA VAL A 260 34.77 -12.16 -18.44
C VAL A 260 35.55 -12.76 -17.29
N SER A 261 36.70 -13.38 -17.59
CA SER A 261 37.63 -13.94 -16.60
C SER A 261 36.98 -14.86 -15.54
N GLY A 262 35.95 -15.61 -15.93
CA GLY A 262 35.21 -16.51 -15.04
C GLY A 262 34.09 -15.86 -14.21
N GLY A 263 33.88 -14.55 -14.32
CA GLY A 263 32.75 -13.83 -13.73
C GLY A 263 31.69 -13.40 -14.75
N LEU A 264 30.56 -12.91 -14.25
CA LEU A 264 29.48 -12.31 -15.04
C LEU A 264 29.31 -10.85 -14.64
N TYR A 265 29.43 -9.94 -15.59
CA TYR A 265 29.38 -8.49 -15.35
C TYR A 265 28.37 -7.80 -16.25
N VAL A 266 27.80 -6.69 -15.79
CA VAL A 266 26.84 -5.91 -16.59
C VAL A 266 27.46 -5.44 -17.91
N SER A 267 26.69 -5.54 -18.99
CA SER A 267 27.17 -5.23 -20.33
C SER A 267 26.11 -4.56 -21.18
N LEU A 268 26.56 -3.73 -22.11
CA LEU A 268 25.76 -3.17 -23.20
C LEU A 268 25.86 -4.01 -24.49
N LYS A 269 26.60 -5.13 -24.47
CA LYS A 269 26.76 -6.01 -25.61
C LYS A 269 25.45 -6.74 -25.92
N GLY A 270 24.97 -6.56 -27.15
CA GLY A 270 23.70 -7.14 -27.60
C GLY A 270 22.45 -6.39 -27.13
N GLY A 271 22.61 -5.18 -26.58
CA GLY A 271 21.52 -4.32 -26.13
C GLY A 271 21.75 -3.77 -24.72
N THR A 272 20.88 -2.86 -24.28
CA THR A 272 21.00 -2.22 -22.95
C THR A 272 20.27 -3.03 -21.87
N LEU A 273 19.03 -3.45 -22.13
CA LEU A 273 18.20 -4.22 -21.20
C LEU A 273 18.18 -5.70 -21.62
N ASN A 274 18.03 -6.61 -20.66
CA ASN A 274 17.72 -8.00 -21.00
C ASN A 274 16.30 -8.11 -21.57
N ALA A 275 16.06 -9.14 -22.39
CA ALA A 275 14.78 -9.33 -23.07
C ALA A 275 13.57 -9.46 -22.11
N PRO A 276 13.66 -10.21 -20.99
CA PRO A 276 12.58 -10.26 -19.99
C PRO A 276 12.19 -8.88 -19.44
N CYS A 277 13.17 -8.09 -19.02
CA CYS A 277 12.95 -6.73 -18.50
C CYS A 277 12.31 -5.83 -19.56
N ALA A 278 12.81 -5.86 -20.79
CA ALA A 278 12.25 -5.04 -21.86
C ALA A 278 10.80 -5.42 -22.20
N ALA A 279 10.47 -6.72 -22.19
CA ALA A 279 9.11 -7.20 -22.42
C ALA A 279 8.16 -6.74 -21.30
N TRP A 280 8.55 -6.95 -20.04
CA TRP A 280 7.75 -6.56 -18.88
C TRP A 280 7.45 -5.06 -18.84
N HIS A 281 8.46 -4.22 -19.07
CA HIS A 281 8.28 -2.77 -18.99
C HIS A 281 7.53 -2.17 -20.18
N ARG A 282 7.59 -2.79 -21.37
CA ARG A 282 6.72 -2.38 -22.49
C ARG A 282 5.26 -2.67 -22.20
N ASP A 283 4.96 -3.85 -21.66
CA ASP A 283 3.61 -4.22 -21.23
C ASP A 283 3.13 -3.30 -20.09
N PHE A 284 3.96 -3.04 -19.08
CA PHE A 284 3.66 -2.09 -18.01
C PHE A 284 3.36 -0.69 -18.52
N ALA A 285 4.18 -0.15 -19.43
CA ALA A 285 3.97 1.18 -20.00
C ALA A 285 2.67 1.26 -20.82
N ALA A 286 2.37 0.23 -21.62
CA ALA A 286 1.14 0.15 -22.41
C ALA A 286 -0.10 0.06 -21.51
N CYS A 287 -0.09 -0.82 -20.50
CA CYS A 287 -1.19 -0.95 -19.54
C CYS A 287 -1.37 0.33 -18.70
N ALA A 288 -0.30 0.94 -18.21
CA ALA A 288 -0.35 2.19 -17.46
C ALA A 288 -0.99 3.30 -18.30
N LYS A 289 -0.57 3.44 -19.57
CA LYS A 289 -1.16 4.39 -20.52
C LYS A 289 -2.65 4.14 -20.73
N ALA A 290 -3.04 2.88 -20.94
CA ALA A 290 -4.44 2.50 -21.17
C ALA A 290 -5.34 2.81 -19.96
N LEU A 291 -4.79 2.73 -18.75
CA LEU A 291 -5.47 3.06 -17.49
C LEU A 291 -5.37 4.55 -17.11
N GLY A 292 -4.69 5.37 -17.92
CA GLY A 292 -4.56 6.82 -17.68
C GLY A 292 -3.48 7.20 -16.66
N PHE A 293 -2.57 6.29 -16.29
CA PHE A 293 -1.43 6.60 -15.45
C PHE A 293 -0.28 7.21 -16.24
N GLY A 294 0.48 8.10 -15.61
CA GLY A 294 1.85 8.40 -15.99
C GLY A 294 2.84 7.52 -15.23
N VAL A 295 4.08 7.46 -15.72
CA VAL A 295 5.15 6.65 -15.11
C VAL A 295 6.41 7.50 -14.98
N ILE A 296 6.90 7.64 -13.74
CA ILE A 296 8.20 8.21 -13.44
C ILE A 296 9.19 7.04 -13.35
N TRP A 297 10.06 6.92 -14.36
CA TRP A 297 11.09 5.89 -14.42
C TRP A 297 12.23 6.27 -13.48
N SER A 298 12.40 5.51 -12.40
CA SER A 298 13.42 5.76 -11.38
C SER A 298 14.60 4.80 -11.53
N LEU A 299 15.80 5.37 -11.73
CA LEU A 299 17.06 4.63 -11.85
C LEU A 299 18.04 5.09 -10.77
N SER A 300 18.55 4.16 -9.96
CA SER A 300 19.54 4.44 -8.92
C SER A 300 20.98 4.39 -9.45
N TYR A 301 21.91 4.89 -8.63
CA TYR A 301 23.34 4.64 -8.77
C TYR A 301 23.76 3.32 -8.11
N GLU A 302 22.80 2.50 -7.73
CA GLU A 302 22.99 1.23 -7.06
C GLU A 302 22.93 0.07 -8.07
N LEU A 303 23.78 -0.95 -7.87
CA LEU A 303 23.83 -2.13 -8.70
C LEU A 303 24.10 -3.37 -7.86
N PHE A 304 23.56 -4.52 -8.26
CA PHE A 304 23.84 -5.78 -7.60
C PHE A 304 25.34 -6.12 -7.63
N ASP A 305 25.96 -6.32 -6.47
CA ASP A 305 27.42 -6.33 -6.31
C ASP A 305 28.09 -7.44 -7.12
N ALA A 306 27.45 -8.60 -7.18
CA ALA A 306 27.94 -9.80 -7.86
C ALA A 306 28.14 -9.59 -9.37
N HIS A 307 27.45 -8.61 -9.97
CA HIS A 307 27.51 -8.30 -11.40
C HIS A 307 28.13 -6.93 -11.70
N CYS A 308 28.59 -6.22 -10.67
CA CYS A 308 29.22 -4.92 -10.81
C CYS A 308 30.72 -5.07 -11.09
N TRP A 309 31.23 -4.30 -12.07
CA TRP A 309 32.65 -4.21 -12.35
C TRP A 309 33.41 -3.62 -11.16
N ASN A 310 34.56 -4.21 -10.81
CA ASN A 310 35.28 -3.86 -9.58
C ASN A 310 35.82 -2.42 -9.57
N ASP A 311 36.18 -1.87 -10.73
CA ASP A 311 36.62 -0.49 -10.89
C ASP A 311 35.46 0.52 -10.85
N TRP A 312 34.21 0.08 -11.04
CA TRP A 312 33.03 0.94 -10.95
C TRP A 312 32.58 1.18 -9.51
N LYS A 313 32.95 0.29 -8.57
CA LYS A 313 32.51 0.35 -7.16
C LYS A 313 33.15 1.53 -6.44
N GLN A 314 32.32 2.29 -5.71
CA GLN A 314 32.81 3.23 -4.70
C GLN A 314 33.63 2.49 -3.62
N ARG A 315 34.68 3.13 -3.09
CA ARG A 315 35.58 2.52 -2.10
C ARG A 315 35.90 3.43 -0.93
N ALA A 316 35.97 2.84 0.27
CA ALA A 316 36.55 3.49 1.45
C ALA A 316 38.08 3.62 1.32
N SER A 317 38.71 4.41 2.19
CA SER A 317 40.15 4.71 2.13
C SER A 317 41.06 3.49 2.27
N ASP A 318 40.58 2.40 2.87
CA ASP A 318 41.26 1.10 2.99
C ASP A 318 41.03 0.17 1.78
N GLY A 319 40.25 0.62 0.79
CA GLY A 319 39.91 -0.14 -0.41
C GLY A 319 38.61 -0.96 -0.29
N SER A 320 37.97 -0.99 0.88
CA SER A 320 36.72 -1.73 1.09
C SER A 320 35.60 -1.19 0.17
N PRO A 321 34.84 -2.06 -0.53
CA PRO A 321 33.77 -1.62 -1.42
C PRO A 321 32.57 -1.09 -0.65
N ALA A 322 31.85 -0.14 -1.26
CA ALA A 322 30.59 0.41 -0.75
C ALA A 322 29.45 -0.61 -0.87
N LEU A 323 29.37 -1.55 0.06
CA LEU A 323 28.29 -2.54 0.12
C LEU A 323 27.12 -2.04 0.97
N THR A 324 25.91 -2.31 0.50
CA THR A 324 24.67 -2.03 1.25
C THR A 324 24.35 -3.15 2.24
N GLY A 325 23.29 -2.98 3.03
CA GLY A 325 22.87 -3.94 4.05
C GLY A 325 22.05 -5.13 3.53
N TRP A 326 21.83 -5.23 2.22
CA TRP A 326 21.05 -6.33 1.62
C TRP A 326 21.86 -7.64 1.57
N GLU A 327 21.17 -8.77 1.51
CA GLU A 327 21.79 -10.09 1.34
C GLU A 327 21.16 -10.85 0.15
N PRO A 328 21.95 -11.17 -0.91
CA PRO A 328 23.31 -10.69 -1.17
C PRO A 328 23.35 -9.17 -1.43
N PRO A 329 24.49 -8.50 -1.19
CA PRO A 329 24.54 -7.04 -1.19
C PRO A 329 24.51 -6.45 -2.61
N SER A 330 24.09 -5.20 -2.66
CA SER A 330 24.39 -4.27 -3.75
C SER A 330 25.61 -3.41 -3.44
N THR A 331 26.06 -2.67 -4.44
CA THR A 331 27.10 -1.67 -4.35
C THR A 331 26.73 -0.39 -5.08
N LEU A 332 27.30 0.73 -4.63
CA LEU A 332 27.11 2.04 -5.25
C LEU A 332 28.17 2.27 -6.33
N LEU A 333 27.71 2.70 -7.50
CA LEU A 333 28.53 3.09 -8.63
C LEU A 333 29.21 4.44 -8.36
N SER A 334 30.48 4.56 -8.72
CA SER A 334 31.26 5.78 -8.50
C SER A 334 30.83 6.89 -9.48
N PRO A 335 30.35 8.05 -8.97
CA PRO A 335 30.05 9.23 -9.79
C PRO A 335 31.26 9.74 -10.61
N ALA A 336 32.48 9.40 -10.19
CA ALA A 336 33.71 9.79 -10.88
C ALA A 336 34.07 8.86 -12.04
N HIS A 337 33.44 7.70 -12.16
CA HIS A 337 33.83 6.68 -13.13
C HIS A 337 33.04 6.78 -14.43
N ASP A 338 33.70 7.19 -15.53
CA ASP A 338 33.07 7.42 -16.84
C ASP A 338 32.33 6.20 -17.39
N GLY A 339 32.89 4.99 -17.25
CA GLY A 339 32.26 3.73 -17.67
C GLY A 339 30.93 3.46 -16.96
N ALA A 340 30.93 3.46 -15.63
CA ALA A 340 29.72 3.31 -14.80
C ALA A 340 28.66 4.37 -15.13
N MET A 341 29.04 5.64 -15.22
CA MET A 341 28.10 6.72 -15.54
C MET A 341 27.60 6.66 -16.99
N GLY A 342 28.44 6.22 -17.93
CA GLY A 342 28.05 5.97 -19.32
C GLY A 342 27.05 4.82 -19.46
N TYR A 343 27.22 3.78 -18.64
CA TYR A 343 26.27 2.68 -18.52
C TYR A 343 24.91 3.18 -18.01
N LEU A 344 24.86 3.94 -16.90
CA LEU A 344 23.60 4.50 -16.38
C LEU A 344 22.89 5.40 -17.39
N ARG A 345 23.62 6.23 -18.14
CA ARG A 345 23.04 7.05 -19.22
C ARG A 345 22.38 6.20 -20.31
N SER A 346 22.99 5.08 -20.67
CA SER A 346 22.45 4.15 -21.67
C SER A 346 21.17 3.47 -21.16
N VAL A 347 21.17 3.06 -19.89
CA VAL A 347 20.00 2.46 -19.21
C VAL A 347 18.85 3.45 -19.12
N ALA A 348 19.13 4.69 -18.69
CA ALA A 348 18.14 5.76 -18.64
C ALA A 348 17.51 6.00 -20.02
N ALA A 349 18.32 6.11 -21.08
CA ALA A 349 17.86 6.27 -22.45
C ALA A 349 16.93 5.12 -22.90
N ALA A 350 17.22 3.88 -22.50
CA ALA A 350 16.38 2.72 -22.83
C ALA A 350 15.00 2.80 -22.17
N PHE A 351 14.92 3.15 -20.88
CA PHE A 351 13.64 3.26 -20.18
C PHE A 351 12.78 4.43 -20.66
N VAL A 352 13.37 5.61 -20.90
CA VAL A 352 12.62 6.72 -21.50
C VAL A 352 12.21 6.44 -22.94
N GLY A 353 12.98 5.61 -23.66
CA GLY A 353 12.59 5.07 -24.97
C GLY A 353 11.32 4.23 -24.88
N ILE A 354 11.21 3.33 -23.90
CA ILE A 354 9.99 2.55 -23.64
C ILE A 354 8.79 3.47 -23.34
N ALA A 355 8.99 4.52 -22.54
CA ALA A 355 7.95 5.50 -22.25
C ALA A 355 7.45 6.21 -23.53
N ALA A 356 8.38 6.64 -24.38
CA ALA A 356 8.08 7.30 -25.65
C ALA A 356 7.38 6.35 -26.63
N GLU A 357 7.83 5.10 -26.74
CA GLU A 357 7.18 4.05 -27.57
C GLU A 357 5.72 3.82 -27.16
N ALA A 358 5.42 3.87 -25.85
CA ALA A 358 4.07 3.73 -25.31
C ALA A 358 3.22 5.02 -25.39
N GLY A 359 3.79 6.14 -25.84
CA GLY A 359 3.09 7.43 -25.87
C GLY A 359 2.80 8.02 -24.48
N LEU A 360 3.60 7.68 -23.48
CA LEU A 360 3.59 8.30 -22.16
C LEU A 360 4.37 9.63 -22.20
N ALA A 361 3.97 10.57 -21.34
CA ALA A 361 4.84 11.71 -21.06
C ALA A 361 6.13 11.20 -20.40
N VAL A 362 7.28 11.63 -20.90
CA VAL A 362 8.57 11.13 -20.41
C VAL A 362 8.91 11.82 -19.09
N GLN A 363 8.93 11.03 -18.02
CA GLN A 363 9.33 11.48 -16.68
C GLN A 363 10.40 10.54 -16.14
N PHE A 364 11.50 11.11 -15.63
CA PHE A 364 12.65 10.33 -15.19
C PHE A 364 13.17 10.84 -13.84
N GLN A 365 13.29 9.94 -12.88
CA GLN A 365 13.92 10.20 -11.58
C GLN A 365 15.35 9.66 -11.59
N ILE A 366 16.30 10.53 -11.25
CA ILE A 366 17.63 10.11 -10.81
C ILE A 366 17.53 9.73 -9.33
N GLY A 367 17.49 8.43 -9.08
CA GLY A 367 17.42 7.82 -7.77
C GLY A 367 18.80 7.65 -7.15
N GLU A 368 18.84 7.67 -5.83
CA GLU A 368 20.01 7.32 -5.00
C GLU A 368 21.40 7.83 -5.44
N PRO A 369 21.54 9.10 -5.90
CA PRO A 369 22.83 9.57 -6.38
C PRO A 369 23.66 10.08 -5.19
N TRP A 370 24.32 9.20 -4.44
CA TRP A 370 25.15 9.61 -3.31
C TRP A 370 26.46 8.84 -3.19
N TRP A 371 27.44 9.49 -2.56
CA TRP A 371 28.61 8.84 -2.00
C TRP A 371 28.22 8.06 -0.75
N TRP A 372 28.48 6.76 -0.76
CA TRP A 372 28.14 5.88 0.35
C TRP A 372 28.92 6.25 1.61
N VAL A 373 28.24 6.19 2.75
CA VAL A 373 28.87 6.26 4.07
C VAL A 373 28.61 4.92 4.74
N MET A 374 29.67 4.19 5.04
CA MET A 374 29.59 2.92 5.73
C MET A 374 28.92 3.08 7.11
N PRO A 375 28.33 2.01 7.69
CA PRO A 375 27.72 2.07 9.01
C PRO A 375 28.64 2.62 10.11
N ASP A 376 29.94 2.39 9.99
CA ASP A 376 30.99 2.89 10.90
C ASP A 376 31.37 4.37 10.68
N GLY A 377 30.87 5.02 9.63
CA GLY A 377 31.10 6.43 9.31
C GLY A 377 32.23 6.68 8.31
N ARG A 378 32.84 5.65 7.71
CA ARG A 378 33.81 5.84 6.63
C ARG A 378 33.12 6.23 5.31
N PRO A 379 33.54 7.30 4.63
CA PRO A 379 32.98 7.65 3.33
C PRO A 379 33.67 6.88 2.19
N CYS A 380 32.91 6.48 1.17
CA CYS A 380 33.39 5.69 0.05
C CYS A 380 33.73 6.54 -1.19
N LEU A 381 34.66 7.48 -1.04
CA LEU A 381 35.11 8.41 -2.10
C LEU A 381 36.58 8.20 -2.51
N TYR A 382 37.10 6.97 -2.39
CA TYR A 382 38.52 6.62 -2.58
C TYR A 382 38.76 5.51 -3.62
N ASP A 383 37.80 5.27 -4.51
CA ASP A 383 38.05 4.46 -5.71
C ASP A 383 39.07 5.16 -6.63
N ALA A 384 39.57 4.44 -7.65
CA ALA A 384 40.64 4.95 -8.50
C ALA A 384 40.22 6.22 -9.27
N ALA A 385 39.02 6.22 -9.85
CA ALA A 385 38.51 7.36 -10.60
C ALA A 385 38.27 8.57 -9.69
N ALA A 386 37.73 8.35 -8.49
CA ALA A 386 37.57 9.40 -7.49
C ALA A 386 38.92 9.99 -7.04
N LYS A 387 39.93 9.15 -6.76
CA LYS A 387 41.28 9.62 -6.41
C LYS A 387 41.85 10.51 -7.50
N ASP A 388 41.77 10.09 -8.76
CA ASP A 388 42.25 10.87 -9.89
C ASP A 388 41.50 12.22 -10.00
N ALA A 389 40.18 12.20 -9.84
CA ALA A 389 39.36 13.42 -9.82
C ALA A 389 39.71 14.38 -8.68
N PHE A 390 40.23 13.87 -7.56
CA PHE A 390 40.62 14.66 -6.38
C PHE A 390 42.13 14.95 -6.28
N GLY A 391 42.86 14.86 -7.39
CA GLY A 391 44.29 15.19 -7.46
C GLY A 391 45.25 14.04 -7.10
N GLY A 392 44.79 12.80 -7.20
CA GLY A 392 45.56 11.55 -7.07
C GLY A 392 45.75 11.04 -5.64
N ALA A 393 45.99 11.93 -4.68
CA ALA A 393 46.23 11.59 -3.28
C ALA A 393 45.31 12.39 -2.33
N PRO A 394 43.98 12.15 -2.36
CA PRO A 394 43.04 12.86 -1.50
C PRO A 394 43.32 12.62 -0.01
N VAL A 395 43.08 13.64 0.83
CA VAL A 395 43.22 13.54 2.28
C VAL A 395 42.26 12.49 2.86
N ALA A 396 42.76 11.62 3.74
CA ALA A 396 41.92 10.58 4.33
C ALA A 396 40.92 11.14 5.36
N ILE A 397 39.67 10.71 5.27
CA ILE A 397 38.61 10.94 6.24
C ILE A 397 38.31 9.59 6.91
N ALA A 398 38.80 9.41 8.12
CA ALA A 398 38.59 8.17 8.87
C ALA A 398 37.13 8.01 9.33
N ASN A 399 36.44 9.11 9.64
CA ASN A 399 35.04 9.09 10.05
C ASN A 399 34.38 10.45 9.81
N VAL A 400 33.27 10.50 9.07
CA VAL A 400 32.51 11.75 8.81
C VAL A 400 31.77 12.26 10.04
N ARG A 401 31.67 11.45 11.11
CA ARG A 401 31.03 11.84 12.38
C ARG A 401 31.99 12.53 13.36
N GLY A 402 33.27 12.60 13.02
CA GLY A 402 34.29 13.31 13.78
C GLY A 402 34.44 14.78 13.34
N ALA A 403 35.27 15.53 14.07
CA ALA A 403 35.68 16.86 13.63
C ALA A 403 36.54 16.76 12.37
N LEU A 404 36.17 17.48 11.31
CA LEU A 404 36.89 17.49 10.04
C LEU A 404 37.76 18.74 9.90
N SER A 405 38.96 18.57 9.35
CA SER A 405 39.84 19.68 8.98
C SER A 405 39.27 20.47 7.79
N GLU A 406 39.86 21.62 7.48
CA GLU A 406 39.53 22.37 6.27
C GLU A 406 39.77 21.56 5.00
N ALA A 407 40.94 20.94 4.85
CA ALA A 407 41.24 20.09 3.69
C ALA A 407 40.28 18.90 3.53
N GLN A 408 39.79 18.32 4.64
CA GLN A 408 38.79 17.25 4.59
C GLN A 408 37.42 17.77 4.16
N ARG A 409 37.03 18.97 4.58
CA ARG A 409 35.79 19.62 4.11
C ARG A 409 35.87 19.99 2.63
N ASP A 410 37.03 20.48 2.17
CA ASP A 410 37.28 20.78 0.77
C ASP A 410 37.17 19.52 -0.11
N LEU A 411 37.65 18.37 0.39
CA LEU A 411 37.48 17.09 -0.28
C LEU A 411 36.00 16.69 -0.42
N LEU A 412 35.18 16.91 0.63
CA LEU A 412 33.74 16.65 0.56
C LEU A 412 33.04 17.60 -0.44
N ASP A 413 33.48 18.86 -0.53
CA ASP A 413 32.97 19.81 -1.52
C ASP A 413 33.35 19.40 -2.96
N GLN A 414 34.57 18.89 -3.18
CA GLN A 414 34.99 18.31 -4.46
C GLN A 414 34.14 17.08 -4.83
N ALA A 415 33.92 16.17 -3.88
CA ALA A 415 33.06 15.00 -4.08
C ALA A 415 31.62 15.43 -4.44
N GLY A 416 31.11 16.49 -3.82
CA GLY A 416 29.82 17.09 -4.17
C GLY A 416 29.79 17.67 -5.59
N ALA A 417 30.86 18.33 -6.02
CA ALA A 417 30.95 18.84 -7.39
C ALA A 417 30.96 17.71 -8.43
N VAL A 418 31.68 16.62 -8.18
CA VAL A 418 31.68 15.42 -9.04
C VAL A 418 30.29 14.79 -9.10
N LEU A 419 29.63 14.64 -7.94
CA LEU A 419 28.29 14.10 -7.89
C LEU A 419 27.30 14.94 -8.70
N ALA A 420 27.31 16.27 -8.52
CA ALA A 420 26.49 17.20 -9.28
C ALA A 420 26.75 17.11 -10.79
N ALA A 421 28.01 17.04 -11.21
CA ALA A 421 28.35 16.89 -12.63
C ALA A 421 27.79 15.58 -13.21
N SER A 422 27.91 14.47 -12.47
CA SER A 422 27.41 13.17 -12.93
C SER A 422 25.89 13.15 -13.11
N THR A 423 25.13 13.74 -12.17
CA THR A 423 23.66 13.75 -12.26
C THR A 423 23.15 14.71 -13.34
N LEU A 424 23.84 15.85 -13.54
CA LEU A 424 23.56 16.75 -14.66
C LEU A 424 23.83 16.07 -16.01
N ALA A 425 24.91 15.31 -16.14
CA ALA A 425 25.20 14.55 -17.36
C ALA A 425 24.14 13.46 -17.64
N LEU A 426 23.60 12.83 -16.59
CA LEU A 426 22.51 11.87 -16.72
C LEU A 426 21.19 12.54 -17.15
N ARG A 427 20.85 13.68 -16.55
CA ARG A 427 19.72 14.53 -16.98
C ARG A 427 19.84 14.91 -18.45
N ASP A 428 21.01 15.37 -18.86
CA ASP A 428 21.25 15.82 -20.23
C ASP A 428 21.12 14.68 -21.24
N ALA A 429 21.56 13.47 -20.88
CA ALA A 429 21.35 12.27 -21.69
C ALA A 429 19.87 11.90 -21.84
N VAL A 430 19.11 11.99 -20.75
CA VAL A 430 17.65 11.77 -20.79
C VAL A 430 16.97 12.79 -21.72
N ARG A 431 17.30 14.08 -21.59
CA ARG A 431 16.75 15.14 -22.45
C ARG A 431 17.19 15.03 -23.90
N ALA A 432 18.39 14.49 -24.15
CA ALA A 432 18.86 14.19 -25.50
C ALA A 432 18.06 13.03 -26.13
N ALA A 433 17.73 11.99 -25.35
CA ALA A 433 16.92 10.87 -25.80
C ALA A 433 15.43 11.24 -25.98
N ALA A 434 14.92 12.14 -25.13
CA ALA A 434 13.53 12.59 -25.14
C ALA A 434 13.44 14.10 -24.88
N PRO A 435 13.40 14.93 -25.94
CA PRO A 435 13.19 16.37 -25.80
C PRO A 435 11.88 16.68 -25.08
N GLY A 436 11.94 17.48 -24.01
CA GLY A 436 10.78 17.79 -23.17
C GLY A 436 10.54 16.84 -22.01
N ALA A 437 11.44 15.88 -21.76
CA ALA A 437 11.39 15.04 -20.57
C ALA A 437 11.45 15.88 -19.29
N VAL A 438 10.59 15.54 -18.33
CA VAL A 438 10.64 16.05 -16.95
C VAL A 438 11.66 15.20 -16.18
N VAL A 439 12.73 15.83 -15.69
CA VAL A 439 13.79 15.15 -14.97
C VAL A 439 13.81 15.58 -13.51
N MET A 440 13.76 14.58 -12.64
CA MET A 440 13.61 14.73 -11.20
C MET A 440 14.86 14.17 -10.51
N LEU A 441 15.14 14.69 -9.31
CA LEU A 441 16.28 14.25 -8.52
C LEU A 441 15.82 13.88 -7.11
N LEU A 442 16.16 12.68 -6.65
CA LEU A 442 15.87 12.20 -5.30
C LEU A 442 16.99 12.56 -4.31
N ALA A 443 16.62 13.08 -3.15
CA ALA A 443 17.51 13.31 -2.02
C ALA A 443 16.97 12.59 -0.77
N TYR A 444 17.78 11.64 -0.26
CA TYR A 444 17.47 10.92 0.97
C TYR A 444 17.98 11.69 2.21
N LEU A 445 17.08 12.40 2.88
CA LEU A 445 17.44 13.38 3.91
C LEU A 445 18.03 12.79 5.20
N PRO A 446 17.56 11.63 5.72
CA PRO A 446 18.03 11.05 6.97
C PRO A 446 19.54 10.83 7.07
N THR A 447 20.17 10.36 5.99
CA THR A 447 21.62 10.14 5.95
C THR A 447 22.39 11.40 5.57
N VAL A 448 21.84 12.18 4.64
CA VAL A 448 22.48 13.40 4.12
C VAL A 448 22.56 14.51 5.17
N LEU A 449 21.55 14.58 6.05
CA LEU A 449 21.42 15.58 7.10
C LEU A 449 21.48 14.95 8.51
N ASP A 450 22.19 13.83 8.68
CA ASP A 450 22.46 13.24 9.98
C ASP A 450 23.21 14.27 10.86
N ALA A 451 22.61 14.62 12.01
CA ALA A 451 23.19 15.57 12.95
C ALA A 451 24.55 15.14 13.50
N ARG A 452 24.85 13.82 13.46
CA ARG A 452 26.16 13.28 13.87
C ARG A 452 27.22 13.46 12.79
N ALA A 453 26.85 13.72 11.53
CA ALA A 453 27.77 13.87 10.40
C ALA A 453 27.45 15.14 9.58
N PRO A 454 27.53 16.34 10.21
CA PRO A 454 26.99 17.58 9.63
C PRO A 454 27.65 18.02 8.32
N GLU A 455 28.85 17.52 8.02
CA GLU A 455 29.59 17.87 6.81
C GLU A 455 29.24 16.96 5.61
N VAL A 456 28.50 15.85 5.80
CA VAL A 456 28.08 14.93 4.70
C VAL A 456 27.25 15.63 3.64
N GLN A 457 26.44 16.63 4.02
CA GLN A 457 25.66 17.46 3.10
C GLN A 457 26.52 18.16 2.02
N ARG A 458 27.85 18.31 2.24
CA ARG A 458 28.77 18.86 1.23
C ARG A 458 28.87 17.95 0.02
N MET A 459 29.05 16.64 0.26
CA MET A 459 29.21 15.65 -0.81
C MET A 459 27.89 15.11 -1.36
N ASN A 460 26.84 15.02 -0.53
CA ASN A 460 25.57 14.36 -0.90
C ASN A 460 24.35 15.31 -0.98
N LEU A 461 24.56 16.62 -0.85
CA LEU A 461 23.56 17.64 -1.18
C LEU A 461 24.24 18.84 -1.86
N PRO A 462 24.97 18.64 -2.97
CA PRO A 462 25.79 19.68 -3.57
C PRO A 462 24.94 20.86 -4.08
N VAL A 463 25.50 22.07 -3.99
CA VAL A 463 24.83 23.30 -4.47
C VAL A 463 24.60 23.31 -5.98
N GLY A 464 25.31 22.48 -6.74
CA GLY A 464 25.06 22.27 -8.17
C GLY A 464 23.67 21.69 -8.49
N TRP A 465 22.96 21.17 -7.50
CA TRP A 465 21.57 20.74 -7.62
C TRP A 465 20.55 21.86 -7.40
N ALA A 466 20.98 23.05 -6.99
CA ALA A 466 20.08 24.16 -6.73
C ALA A 466 19.26 24.52 -7.98
N ARG A 467 18.04 25.00 -7.75
CA ARG A 467 17.10 25.40 -8.79
C ARG A 467 17.79 26.37 -9.78
N PRO A 468 17.64 26.19 -11.10
CA PRO A 468 16.73 25.26 -11.80
C PRO A 468 17.44 24.02 -12.39
N ALA A 469 18.36 23.38 -11.64
CA ALA A 469 19.11 22.24 -12.17
C ALA A 469 18.22 21.04 -12.59
N PHE A 470 17.15 20.77 -11.86
CA PHE A 470 16.16 19.74 -12.17
C PHE A 470 14.77 20.37 -12.23
N ASP A 471 13.82 19.67 -12.84
CA ASP A 471 12.44 20.16 -12.96
C ASP A 471 11.70 20.02 -11.63
N ILE A 472 11.94 18.91 -10.91
CA ILE A 472 11.35 18.61 -9.60
C ILE A 472 12.43 18.08 -8.64
N LEU A 473 12.47 18.59 -7.42
CA LEU A 473 13.27 18.03 -6.34
C LEU A 473 12.43 17.08 -5.49
N GLN A 474 12.88 15.84 -5.35
CA GLN A 474 12.15 14.82 -4.62
C GLN A 474 12.81 14.59 -3.26
N LEU A 475 12.03 14.74 -2.20
CA LEU A 475 12.50 14.63 -0.82
C LEU A 475 11.95 13.38 -0.18
N GLU A 476 12.86 12.56 0.35
CA GLU A 476 12.55 11.32 1.03
C GLU A 476 13.13 11.34 2.45
N ASP A 477 12.31 10.97 3.43
CA ASP A 477 12.70 10.95 4.84
C ASP A 477 12.08 9.79 5.65
N TYR A 478 11.87 8.65 4.99
CA TYR A 478 11.11 7.53 5.54
C TYR A 478 11.62 7.01 6.90
N ASP A 479 12.93 7.00 7.19
CA ASP A 479 13.44 6.64 8.53
C ASP A 479 12.86 7.55 9.63
N TRP A 480 12.70 8.84 9.35
CA TRP A 480 12.10 9.78 10.30
C TRP A 480 10.58 9.69 10.29
N ALA A 481 9.96 9.46 9.14
CA ALA A 481 8.51 9.29 9.02
C ALA A 481 8.03 8.05 9.80
N GLN A 482 8.69 6.90 9.62
CA GLN A 482 8.44 5.66 10.37
C GLN A 482 8.58 5.87 11.89
N ALA A 483 9.59 6.63 12.31
CA ALA A 483 9.83 6.95 13.71
C ALA A 483 8.93 8.06 14.28
N GLY A 484 8.06 8.67 13.47
CA GLY A 484 7.23 9.81 13.88
C GLY A 484 8.02 11.09 14.21
N ASN A 485 9.26 11.21 13.71
CA ASN A 485 10.16 12.32 14.04
C ASN A 485 9.91 13.55 13.15
N GLU A 486 8.72 14.13 13.29
CA GLU A 486 8.27 15.29 12.51
C GLU A 486 9.25 16.48 12.61
N ALA A 487 9.86 16.69 13.78
CA ALA A 487 10.79 17.78 13.99
C ALA A 487 12.06 17.65 13.14
N ALA A 488 12.55 16.42 12.91
CA ALA A 488 13.69 16.19 12.02
C ALA A 488 13.32 16.49 10.57
N SER A 489 12.19 15.97 10.08
CA SER A 489 11.64 16.27 8.75
C SER A 489 11.51 17.78 8.52
N ALA A 490 10.87 18.50 9.44
CA ALA A 490 10.66 19.95 9.31
C ALA A 490 11.99 20.74 9.22
N ARG A 491 12.98 20.41 10.07
CA ARG A 491 14.31 21.04 10.01
C ARG A 491 15.03 20.72 8.70
N ALA A 492 14.94 19.48 8.24
CA ALA A 492 15.57 19.05 7.01
C ALA A 492 14.97 19.75 5.78
N ILE A 493 13.64 19.82 5.68
CA ILE A 493 12.94 20.53 4.60
C ILE A 493 13.35 22.01 4.58
N ALA A 494 13.37 22.69 5.74
CA ALA A 494 13.80 24.08 5.81
C ALA A 494 15.27 24.26 5.37
N ARG A 495 16.14 23.32 5.75
CA ARG A 495 17.55 23.31 5.35
C ARG A 495 17.72 23.12 3.85
N VAL A 496 16.97 22.19 3.24
CA VAL A 496 17.01 21.94 1.80
C VAL A 496 16.43 23.11 1.02
N ALA A 497 15.33 23.70 1.48
CA ALA A 497 14.76 24.91 0.87
C ALA A 497 15.77 26.07 0.85
N ALA A 498 16.46 26.32 1.96
CA ALA A 498 17.50 27.35 2.03
C ALA A 498 18.73 27.03 1.16
N ARG A 499 19.03 25.75 0.92
CA ARG A 499 20.23 25.31 0.21
C ARG A 499 20.04 25.18 -1.30
N LEU A 500 18.88 24.68 -1.75
CA LEU A 500 18.60 24.34 -3.14
C LEU A 500 17.50 25.20 -3.78
N GLY A 501 16.65 25.87 -3.01
CA GLY A 501 15.76 26.92 -3.51
C GLY A 501 14.54 26.46 -4.33
N TYR A 502 14.15 25.19 -4.27
CA TYR A 502 12.92 24.70 -4.92
C TYR A 502 11.69 25.09 -4.10
N PRO A 503 10.68 25.76 -4.69
CA PRO A 503 9.40 25.99 -4.02
C PRO A 503 8.63 24.67 -3.83
N ALA A 504 7.59 24.66 -2.99
CA ALA A 504 6.87 23.43 -2.67
C ALA A 504 6.22 22.78 -3.90
N ASP A 505 5.64 23.58 -4.80
CA ASP A 505 5.02 23.15 -6.06
C ASP A 505 6.03 22.64 -7.11
N GLU A 506 7.34 22.74 -6.86
CA GLU A 506 8.41 22.09 -7.63
C GLU A 506 9.09 20.96 -6.82
N GLN A 507 8.37 20.40 -5.82
CA GLN A 507 8.84 19.28 -5.02
C GLN A 507 7.89 18.09 -5.07
N HIS A 508 8.44 16.88 -4.97
CA HIS A 508 7.69 15.70 -4.53
C HIS A 508 8.13 15.26 -3.14
N TYR A 509 7.25 14.58 -2.41
CA TYR A 509 7.53 14.04 -1.07
C TYR A 509 7.25 12.53 -0.99
N PHE A 510 8.10 11.78 -0.28
CA PHE A 510 8.00 10.33 -0.09
C PHE A 510 7.84 10.01 1.40
N ALA A 511 6.69 9.44 1.77
CA ALA A 511 6.30 9.24 3.19
C ALA A 511 6.85 7.95 3.82
N GLY A 512 7.24 6.94 3.03
CA GLY A 512 7.84 5.69 3.51
C GLY A 512 6.92 4.45 3.55
N PHE A 513 7.51 3.33 3.99
CA PHE A 513 6.92 1.97 4.06
C PHE A 513 7.23 1.33 5.40
N VAL A 514 6.55 0.24 5.70
CA VAL A 514 6.91 -0.64 6.81
C VAL A 514 7.80 -1.78 6.30
N LEU A 515 9.10 -1.77 6.64
CA LEU A 515 10.04 -2.79 6.17
C LEU A 515 9.60 -4.21 6.55
N ARG A 516 9.30 -4.45 7.83
CA ARG A 516 8.98 -5.79 8.34
C ARG A 516 7.52 -5.92 8.78
N PRO A 517 6.84 -7.04 8.52
CA PRO A 517 5.41 -7.20 8.84
C PRO A 517 5.06 -6.95 10.31
N GLU A 518 5.96 -7.29 11.24
CA GLU A 518 5.78 -7.08 12.67
C GLU A 518 5.74 -5.59 13.08
N ASP A 519 6.29 -4.70 12.25
CA ASP A 519 6.36 -3.26 12.50
C ASP A 519 5.12 -2.51 11.95
N ARG A 520 4.02 -3.21 11.64
CA ARG A 520 2.79 -2.67 11.01
C ARG A 520 2.21 -1.41 11.68
N GLY A 521 2.49 -1.18 12.97
CA GLY A 521 2.11 0.06 13.66
C GLY A 521 2.79 1.34 13.14
N GLN A 522 3.85 1.23 12.35
CA GLN A 522 4.52 2.39 11.73
C GLN A 522 3.65 3.10 10.67
N TRP A 523 2.61 2.44 10.15
CA TRP A 523 1.70 3.05 9.17
C TRP A 523 1.00 4.32 9.68
N ASP A 524 0.72 4.43 10.99
CA ASP A 524 0.16 5.65 11.58
C ASP A 524 1.07 6.87 11.31
N ALA A 525 2.37 6.71 11.58
CA ALA A 525 3.35 7.78 11.46
C ALA A 525 3.68 8.10 9.99
N ILE A 526 3.75 7.08 9.13
CA ILE A 526 3.90 7.20 7.69
C ILE A 526 2.72 7.95 7.07
N HIS A 527 1.48 7.57 7.43
CA HIS A 527 0.27 8.24 6.94
C HIS A 527 0.23 9.70 7.36
N ALA A 528 0.53 10.00 8.63
CA ALA A 528 0.64 11.38 9.10
C ALA A 528 1.72 12.17 8.34
N ALA A 529 2.85 11.56 8.01
CA ALA A 529 3.89 12.17 7.20
C ALA A 529 3.41 12.49 5.77
N ALA A 530 2.69 11.56 5.14
CA ALA A 530 2.10 11.77 3.82
C ALA A 530 1.13 12.96 3.81
N LEU A 531 0.24 13.05 4.81
CA LEU A 531 -0.71 14.15 4.94
C LEU A 531 0.01 15.50 5.18
N ARG A 532 1.10 15.53 5.98
CA ARG A 532 1.94 16.73 6.12
C ARG A 532 2.60 17.13 4.80
N GLY A 533 3.05 16.16 4.01
CA GLY A 533 3.54 16.38 2.65
C GLY A 533 2.52 17.11 1.79
N GLN A 534 1.29 16.58 1.72
CA GLN A 534 0.18 17.20 1.00
C GLN A 534 -0.18 18.59 1.54
N ALA A 535 -0.25 18.76 2.87
CA ALA A 535 -0.58 20.04 3.50
C ALA A 535 0.47 21.14 3.23
N ARG A 536 1.72 20.75 2.96
CA ARG A 536 2.79 21.67 2.53
C ARG A 536 2.55 22.22 1.11
N GLY A 537 1.65 21.62 0.33
CA GLY A 537 1.37 22.00 -1.04
C GLY A 537 2.46 21.54 -2.02
N VAL A 538 3.10 20.39 -1.73
CA VAL A 538 4.01 19.78 -2.72
C VAL A 538 3.24 19.31 -3.96
N ALA A 539 3.90 19.27 -5.12
CA ALA A 539 3.27 18.86 -6.38
C ALA A 539 2.70 17.43 -6.32
N ALA A 540 3.40 16.51 -5.65
CA ALA A 540 2.92 15.15 -5.42
C ALA A 540 3.50 14.55 -4.14
N THR A 541 2.71 13.69 -3.49
CA THR A 541 3.15 12.91 -2.32
C THR A 541 2.96 11.43 -2.62
N PHE A 542 4.02 10.65 -2.45
CA PHE A 542 4.05 9.22 -2.74
C PHE A 542 4.15 8.40 -1.44
N VAL A 543 3.34 7.35 -1.37
CA VAL A 543 3.60 6.24 -0.46
C VAL A 543 4.62 5.32 -1.13
N TRP A 544 5.71 5.02 -0.45
CA TRP A 544 6.73 4.09 -0.92
C TRP A 544 6.75 2.94 0.07
N ALA A 545 6.27 1.72 -0.21
CA ALA A 545 6.02 1.14 -1.52
C ALA A 545 4.82 0.18 -1.57
N LEU A 546 4.37 -0.07 -2.81
CA LEU A 546 3.24 -0.93 -3.15
C LEU A 546 3.30 -2.34 -2.53
N PRO A 547 4.44 -3.06 -2.50
CA PRO A 547 4.49 -4.39 -1.89
C PRO A 547 4.06 -4.38 -0.42
N GLN A 548 4.47 -3.38 0.36
CA GLN A 548 4.08 -3.24 1.76
C GLN A 548 2.64 -2.78 1.92
N VAL A 549 2.15 -1.92 1.03
CA VAL A 549 0.72 -1.56 0.95
C VAL A 549 -0.14 -2.81 0.75
N MET A 550 0.21 -3.66 -0.21
CA MET A 550 -0.48 -4.92 -0.49
C MET A 550 -0.34 -5.92 0.66
N ARG A 551 0.85 -6.07 1.24
CA ARG A 551 1.11 -7.00 2.35
C ARG A 551 0.30 -6.65 3.60
N ASP A 552 0.30 -5.38 3.99
CA ASP A 552 -0.23 -4.93 5.28
C ASP A 552 -1.71 -4.50 5.22
N GLY A 553 -2.27 -4.46 4.01
CA GLY A 553 -3.66 -4.09 3.80
C GLY A 553 -3.93 -2.59 3.84
N PHE A 554 -2.93 -1.75 3.55
CA PHE A 554 -3.06 -0.30 3.70
C PHE A 554 -4.02 0.29 2.64
N ILE A 555 -5.05 0.99 3.11
CA ILE A 555 -5.95 1.79 2.28
C ILE A 555 -6.06 3.20 2.84
N HIS A 556 -6.13 4.20 1.96
CA HIS A 556 -6.29 5.60 2.32
C HIS A 556 -7.63 6.13 1.81
N PHE A 557 -8.22 7.05 2.56
CA PHE A 557 -9.35 7.85 2.12
C PHE A 557 -8.97 9.32 2.29
N ASP A 558 -9.11 10.12 1.23
CA ASP A 558 -9.13 11.57 1.40
C ASP A 558 -10.32 11.90 2.31
N GLU A 559 -10.07 12.67 3.38
CA GLU A 559 -11.16 13.11 4.25
C GLU A 559 -12.04 14.08 3.46
N GLU A 560 -13.29 13.71 3.19
CA GLU A 560 -14.29 14.68 2.77
C GLU A 560 -14.38 15.78 3.83
N ALA A 561 -14.56 17.04 3.40
CA ALA A 561 -14.71 18.18 4.30
C ALA A 561 -15.67 17.80 5.42
N ALA A 562 -15.26 18.03 6.68
CA ALA A 562 -15.98 17.58 7.87
C ALA A 562 -17.49 17.80 7.68
N VAL A 563 -18.22 16.71 7.45
CA VAL A 563 -19.67 16.77 7.43
C VAL A 563 -20.06 17.26 8.82
N GLN A 564 -20.81 18.35 8.90
CA GLN A 564 -21.35 18.81 10.17
C GLN A 564 -22.21 17.67 10.75
N ALA A 565 -21.63 16.90 11.68
CA ALA A 565 -22.19 15.64 12.14
C ALA A 565 -23.44 15.81 13.01
N PHE A 566 -23.69 17.04 13.49
CA PHE A 566 -24.80 17.37 14.37
C PHE A 566 -25.33 18.78 14.10
N ASP A 567 -26.65 18.90 13.96
CA ASP A 567 -27.38 20.16 13.97
C ASP A 567 -28.03 20.33 15.34
N ASP A 568 -27.70 21.38 16.10
CA ASP A 568 -28.25 21.60 17.45
C ASP A 568 -29.69 22.13 17.43
N VAL A 569 -30.59 21.31 16.91
CA VAL A 569 -32.02 21.58 16.68
C VAL A 569 -32.85 20.42 17.23
N LEU A 570 -34.00 20.74 17.81
CA LEU A 570 -34.93 19.72 18.31
C LEU A 570 -35.73 19.11 17.16
N PHE A 571 -36.08 17.83 17.28
CA PHE A 571 -37.03 17.17 16.40
C PHE A 571 -38.32 18.03 16.28
N PRO A 572 -38.80 18.30 15.06
CA PRO A 572 -39.59 19.51 14.79
C PRO A 572 -41.09 19.35 15.07
N ILE A 573 -41.54 18.12 15.38
CA ILE A 573 -42.94 17.78 15.58
C ILE A 573 -43.13 17.04 16.90
N ALA A 574 -44.32 17.16 17.51
CA ALA A 574 -44.66 16.41 18.70
C ALA A 574 -44.68 14.90 18.42
N LEU A 575 -44.15 14.09 19.34
CA LEU A 575 -44.19 12.64 19.23
C LEU A 575 -45.64 12.14 19.27
N GLY A 576 -45.95 11.16 18.42
CA GLY A 576 -47.28 10.55 18.38
C GLY A 576 -47.55 9.75 19.64
N SER A 577 -48.81 9.50 19.97
CA SER A 577 -49.18 8.64 21.11
C SER A 577 -48.69 7.19 20.96
N GLU A 578 -48.34 6.79 19.74
CA GLU A 578 -47.82 5.47 19.38
C GLU A 578 -46.29 5.48 19.16
N ALA A 579 -45.58 6.54 19.57
CA ALA A 579 -44.13 6.56 19.46
C ALA A 579 -43.51 5.43 20.31
N GLU A 580 -42.58 4.69 19.71
CA GLU A 580 -41.91 3.55 20.33
C GLU A 580 -40.49 3.93 20.76
N VAL A 581 -40.07 3.45 21.93
CA VAL A 581 -38.69 3.55 22.42
C VAL A 581 -38.19 2.15 22.77
N THR A 582 -37.07 1.77 22.17
CA THR A 582 -36.38 0.50 22.39
C THR A 582 -35.00 0.78 22.98
N THR A 583 -34.63 0.03 24.02
CA THR A 583 -33.30 0.08 24.62
C THR A 583 -32.49 -1.14 24.21
N GLU A 584 -31.38 -0.93 23.50
CA GLU A 584 -30.54 -2.00 22.95
C GLU A 584 -29.21 -2.14 23.70
N VAL A 585 -28.74 -3.38 23.87
CA VAL A 585 -27.41 -3.74 24.38
C VAL A 585 -26.76 -4.75 23.44
N SER A 586 -25.42 -4.76 23.34
CA SER A 586 -24.68 -5.78 22.59
C SER A 586 -23.97 -6.73 23.55
N THR A 587 -24.38 -8.00 23.55
CA THR A 587 -23.73 -9.08 24.32
C THR A 587 -23.50 -10.28 23.43
N ALA A 588 -22.24 -10.64 23.18
CA ALA A 588 -21.89 -11.90 22.56
C ALA A 588 -22.05 -13.06 23.56
N ILE A 589 -22.83 -14.07 23.20
CA ILE A 589 -23.08 -15.26 24.03
C ILE A 589 -22.54 -16.49 23.30
N VAL A 590 -21.65 -17.23 23.98
CA VAL A 590 -21.13 -18.51 23.49
C VAL A 590 -21.63 -19.61 24.40
N THR A 591 -22.45 -20.51 23.86
CA THR A 591 -22.93 -21.70 24.56
C THR A 591 -22.08 -22.90 24.20
N SER A 592 -21.43 -23.50 25.20
CA SER A 592 -20.64 -24.73 25.05
C SER A 592 -21.53 -25.95 24.81
N ALA A 593 -20.95 -27.04 24.28
CA ALA A 593 -21.65 -28.31 24.03
C ALA A 593 -22.24 -28.96 25.31
N GLY A 594 -21.77 -28.57 26.50
CA GLY A 594 -22.32 -29.01 27.79
C GLY A 594 -23.46 -28.12 28.33
N GLY A 595 -23.89 -27.10 27.60
CA GLY A 595 -24.98 -26.20 27.98
C GLY A 595 -24.58 -24.98 28.83
N TYR A 596 -23.28 -24.79 29.13
CA TYR A 596 -22.80 -23.59 29.83
C TYR A 596 -22.60 -22.42 28.88
N GLU A 597 -22.95 -21.21 29.33
CA GLU A 597 -22.78 -19.97 28.57
C GLU A 597 -21.64 -19.10 29.11
N LYS A 598 -20.85 -18.54 28.19
CA LYS A 598 -19.95 -17.41 28.44
C LYS A 598 -20.49 -16.18 27.72
N ARG A 599 -20.59 -15.05 28.45
CA ARG A 599 -21.19 -13.79 27.96
C ARG A 599 -20.12 -12.70 27.96
N ASN A 600 -20.00 -11.95 26.87
CA ASN A 600 -19.14 -10.78 26.74
C ASN A 600 -19.98 -9.57 26.32
N ALA A 601 -19.99 -8.50 27.14
CA ALA A 601 -20.69 -7.28 26.80
C ALA A 601 -19.81 -6.43 25.89
N ASP A 602 -20.20 -6.25 24.63
CA ASP A 602 -19.42 -5.48 23.64
C ASP A 602 -19.63 -3.97 23.82
N TRP A 603 -20.74 -3.57 24.44
CA TRP A 603 -21.05 -2.16 24.74
C TRP A 603 -21.07 -1.91 26.25
N ALA A 604 -20.39 -0.86 26.69
CA ALA A 604 -20.36 -0.42 28.09
C ALA A 604 -21.66 0.23 28.61
N ALA A 605 -22.57 0.60 27.70
CA ALA A 605 -23.85 1.21 28.02
C ALA A 605 -24.89 0.81 26.97
N ALA A 606 -26.17 0.92 27.29
CA ALA A 606 -27.25 0.71 26.33
C ALA A 606 -27.31 1.85 25.29
N ARG A 607 -28.06 1.62 24.21
CA ARG A 607 -28.32 2.59 23.14
C ARG A 607 -29.83 2.66 22.88
N GLY A 608 -30.38 3.87 22.78
CA GLY A 608 -31.78 4.08 22.39
C GLY A 608 -32.00 3.93 20.89
N ARG A 609 -33.09 3.28 20.53
CA ARG A 609 -33.72 3.28 19.20
C ARG A 609 -35.14 3.80 19.37
N TYR A 610 -35.58 4.65 18.46
CA TYR A 610 -36.88 5.32 18.53
C TYR A 610 -37.62 5.10 17.22
N ASP A 611 -38.93 4.87 17.27
CA ASP A 611 -39.79 5.06 16.10
C ASP A 611 -40.80 6.17 16.40
N VAL A 612 -40.60 7.31 15.72
CA VAL A 612 -41.41 8.51 15.93
C VAL A 612 -42.48 8.72 14.84
N GLY A 613 -42.60 7.75 13.93
CA GLY A 613 -43.54 7.76 12.81
C GLY A 613 -45.00 7.55 13.21
N PRO A 614 -45.34 6.44 13.90
CA PRO A 614 -46.71 6.01 14.15
C PRO A 614 -47.66 7.11 14.67
N GLY A 615 -48.81 7.25 14.01
CA GLY A 615 -49.87 8.23 14.32
C GLY A 615 -50.39 9.00 13.10
N VAL A 616 -51.62 9.52 13.20
CA VAL A 616 -52.20 10.42 12.17
C VAL A 616 -51.59 11.81 12.32
N ARG A 617 -51.03 12.36 11.24
CA ARG A 617 -50.33 13.66 11.22
C ARG A 617 -51.08 14.67 10.36
N SER A 618 -51.02 15.95 10.71
CA SER A 618 -51.50 17.01 9.83
C SER A 618 -50.62 17.09 8.57
N GLU A 619 -51.16 17.61 7.47
CA GLU A 619 -50.35 17.85 6.26
C GLU A 619 -49.14 18.77 6.52
N SER A 620 -49.29 19.77 7.39
CA SER A 620 -48.21 20.66 7.81
C SER A 620 -47.10 19.94 8.58
N ASP A 621 -47.43 18.94 9.41
CA ASP A 621 -46.43 18.15 10.13
C ASP A 621 -45.62 17.27 9.18
N ILE A 622 -46.27 16.69 8.17
CA ILE A 622 -45.61 15.87 7.14
C ILE A 622 -44.66 16.72 6.29
N ALA A 623 -45.08 17.93 5.89
CA ALA A 623 -44.20 18.85 5.18
C ALA A 623 -42.98 19.24 6.04
N THR A 624 -43.21 19.57 7.31
CA THR A 624 -42.15 19.91 8.27
C THR A 624 -41.17 18.75 8.46
N LEU A 625 -41.66 17.51 8.54
CA LEU A 625 -40.83 16.31 8.66
C LEU A 625 -39.99 16.06 7.40
N ILE A 626 -40.56 16.22 6.20
CA ILE A 626 -39.82 16.07 4.93
C ILE A 626 -38.69 17.10 4.85
N ASP A 627 -38.98 18.36 5.17
CA ASP A 627 -37.99 19.44 5.11
C ASP A 627 -36.88 19.21 6.14
N PHE A 628 -37.23 18.76 7.35
CA PHE A 628 -36.27 18.40 8.38
C PHE A 628 -35.38 17.22 7.97
N TYR A 629 -35.96 16.17 7.35
CA TYR A 629 -35.21 15.02 6.83
C TYR A 629 -34.21 15.41 5.75
N ARG A 630 -34.64 16.22 4.78
CA ARG A 630 -33.80 16.69 3.68
C ARG A 630 -32.66 17.56 4.17
N ALA A 631 -32.93 18.49 5.08
CA ALA A 631 -31.91 19.37 5.61
C ALA A 631 -30.85 18.63 6.46
N ARG A 632 -31.11 17.40 6.91
CA ARG A 632 -30.17 16.54 7.66
C ARG A 632 -29.53 15.48 6.76
N MET A 633 -29.91 15.44 5.48
CA MET A 633 -29.44 14.46 4.50
C MET A 633 -29.62 13.02 4.99
N GLY A 634 -30.79 12.71 5.54
CA GLY A 634 -31.08 11.40 6.12
C GLY A 634 -30.19 11.09 7.35
N PRO A 635 -29.44 9.97 7.37
CA PRO A 635 -28.62 9.59 8.53
C PRO A 635 -27.35 10.44 8.70
N ALA A 636 -27.01 11.32 7.76
CA ALA A 636 -25.73 12.02 7.75
C ALA A 636 -25.54 13.03 8.90
N ARG A 637 -26.62 13.66 9.39
CA ARG A 637 -26.55 14.67 10.47
C ARG A 637 -27.47 14.32 11.63
N GLY A 638 -26.92 14.31 12.83
CA GLY A 638 -27.67 14.14 14.07
C GLY A 638 -28.41 15.41 14.51
N PHE A 639 -29.35 15.25 15.44
CA PHE A 639 -30.17 16.30 16.02
C PHE A 639 -30.69 15.88 17.41
N ARG A 640 -31.34 16.78 18.13
CA ARG A 640 -31.89 16.50 19.47
C ARG A 640 -33.27 15.85 19.39
N LEU A 641 -33.50 14.83 20.22
CA LEU A 641 -34.81 14.25 20.46
C LEU A 641 -35.15 14.30 21.95
N ARG A 642 -36.34 14.81 22.28
CA ARG A 642 -36.90 14.67 23.63
C ARG A 642 -37.46 13.26 23.80
N ASP A 643 -36.78 12.43 24.58
CA ASP A 643 -37.27 11.10 24.94
C ASP A 643 -38.55 11.21 25.79
N PRO A 644 -39.69 10.59 25.40
CA PRO A 644 -40.94 10.71 26.13
C PRO A 644 -40.90 10.02 27.50
N PHE A 645 -40.02 9.04 27.70
CA PHE A 645 -39.92 8.23 28.92
C PHE A 645 -38.70 8.59 29.77
N ASP A 646 -37.60 9.05 29.16
CA ASP A 646 -36.33 9.31 29.84
C ASP A 646 -35.70 10.67 29.47
N HIS A 647 -36.27 11.78 29.95
CA HIS A 647 -35.78 13.13 29.64
C HIS A 647 -35.51 14.02 30.87
N ARG A 648 -35.52 13.46 32.09
CA ARG A 648 -35.33 14.19 33.35
C ARG A 648 -34.46 13.43 34.34
N SER A 649 -33.72 14.14 35.19
CA SER A 649 -32.92 13.60 36.30
C SER A 649 -33.75 12.86 37.35
N GLY A 650 -35.00 13.29 37.54
CA GLY A 650 -35.96 12.76 38.51
C GLY A 650 -37.37 13.29 38.22
N PRO A 651 -38.40 12.89 38.99
CA PRO A 651 -39.80 13.29 38.74
C PRO A 651 -40.01 14.81 38.73
N GLU A 652 -39.37 15.51 39.68
CA GLU A 652 -39.50 16.96 39.88
C GLU A 652 -38.27 17.77 39.43
N GLY A 653 -37.16 17.11 39.07
CA GLY A 653 -35.94 17.81 38.66
C GLY A 653 -35.28 18.59 39.81
N ALA A 654 -35.23 18.03 41.02
CA ALA A 654 -34.68 18.71 42.18
C ALA A 654 -33.15 18.78 42.10
N ALA A 655 -32.54 19.84 42.65
CA ALA A 655 -31.09 20.04 42.66
C ALA A 655 -30.31 18.89 43.33
N THR A 656 -31.00 18.05 44.11
CA THR A 656 -30.48 16.87 44.81
C THR A 656 -30.70 15.53 44.09
N ASP A 657 -31.20 15.54 42.84
CA ASP A 657 -31.62 14.32 42.13
C ASP A 657 -30.46 13.36 41.81
N GLN A 658 -29.45 13.81 41.06
CA GLN A 658 -28.37 12.96 40.55
C GLN A 658 -27.03 13.39 41.14
N ARG A 659 -26.32 12.48 41.82
CA ARG A 659 -24.96 12.75 42.32
C ARG A 659 -23.96 12.85 41.16
N ILE A 660 -23.44 14.03 40.86
CA ILE A 660 -22.51 14.20 39.73
C ILE A 660 -21.04 14.21 40.18
N GLY A 661 -20.77 14.27 41.48
CA GLY A 661 -19.41 14.18 42.00
C GLY A 661 -19.30 14.30 43.51
N THR A 662 -18.06 14.38 43.98
CA THR A 662 -17.70 14.67 45.37
C THR A 662 -16.55 15.66 45.35
N GLY A 663 -16.62 16.71 46.16
CA GLY A 663 -15.56 17.67 46.33
C GLY A 663 -14.29 17.03 46.88
N ASP A 664 -13.16 17.44 46.34
CA ASP A 664 -11.81 17.14 46.79
C ASP A 664 -11.08 18.41 47.28
N GLY A 665 -11.70 19.58 47.14
CA GLY A 665 -11.12 20.90 47.43
C GLY A 665 -10.45 21.57 46.24
N GLU A 666 -10.40 20.93 45.06
CA GLU A 666 -9.70 21.44 43.86
C GLU A 666 -10.58 21.41 42.59
N SER A 667 -11.37 20.34 42.41
CA SER A 667 -12.21 20.11 41.24
C SER A 667 -13.44 21.01 41.22
N VAL A 668 -13.59 21.81 40.15
CA VAL A 668 -14.75 22.68 39.92
C VAL A 668 -15.71 22.18 38.83
N ARG A 669 -15.29 21.19 38.04
CA ARG A 669 -16.01 20.73 36.85
C ARG A 669 -16.56 19.33 37.02
N PHE A 670 -17.87 19.15 36.80
CA PHE A 670 -18.59 17.90 37.03
C PHE A 670 -19.49 17.56 35.84
N ALA A 671 -19.44 16.31 35.38
CA ALA A 671 -20.26 15.83 34.27
C ALA A 671 -21.70 15.58 34.71
N LEU A 672 -22.68 16.08 33.96
CA LEU A 672 -24.06 15.63 34.14
C LEU A 672 -24.17 14.15 33.77
N VAL A 673 -24.64 13.35 34.73
CA VAL A 673 -24.88 11.92 34.58
C VAL A 673 -26.27 11.57 35.11
N LYS A 674 -26.91 10.60 34.47
CA LYS A 674 -28.11 9.96 35.00
C LYS A 674 -27.79 8.50 35.36
N ARG A 675 -28.15 8.08 36.58
CA ARG A 675 -27.95 6.69 37.02
C ARG A 675 -29.18 5.83 36.77
N HIS A 676 -28.94 4.64 36.25
CA HIS A 676 -29.91 3.55 36.11
C HIS A 676 -29.37 2.34 36.89
N GLY A 677 -29.65 2.30 38.19
CA GLY A 677 -29.00 1.34 39.10
C GLY A 677 -27.49 1.61 39.18
N GLU A 678 -26.68 0.60 38.87
CA GLU A 678 -25.21 0.71 38.84
C GLU A 678 -24.66 1.28 37.52
N SER A 679 -25.50 1.48 36.50
CA SER A 679 -25.10 2.04 35.21
C SER A 679 -25.17 3.57 35.24
N GLU A 680 -24.13 4.22 34.74
CA GLU A 680 -24.05 5.68 34.57
C GLU A 680 -24.18 6.06 33.09
N ARG A 681 -25.15 6.94 32.79
CA ARG A 681 -25.34 7.53 31.45
C ARG A 681 -24.86 8.96 31.44
N ARG A 682 -23.92 9.29 30.54
CA ARG A 682 -23.46 10.66 30.30
C ARG A 682 -24.56 11.46 29.59
N ILE A 683 -24.80 12.68 30.06
CA ILE A 683 -25.82 13.59 29.51
C ILE A 683 -25.14 14.80 28.85
N THR A 684 -25.08 14.80 27.52
CA THR A 684 -24.36 15.82 26.72
C THR A 684 -25.23 16.96 26.22
N ARG A 685 -26.57 16.78 26.21
CA ARG A 685 -27.55 17.75 25.71
C ARG A 685 -28.59 18.15 26.78
N PRO A 686 -28.17 18.74 27.92
CA PRO A 686 -29.11 19.27 28.91
C PRO A 686 -29.90 20.46 28.35
N VAL A 687 -31.13 20.63 28.80
CA VAL A 687 -31.91 21.86 28.57
C VAL A 687 -31.33 22.92 29.49
N ALA A 688 -30.62 23.90 28.93
CA ALA A 688 -29.83 24.86 29.70
C ALA A 688 -30.60 25.50 30.87
N GLY A 689 -31.83 25.94 30.63
CA GLY A 689 -32.67 26.57 31.67
C GLY A 689 -33.27 25.64 32.73
N SER A 690 -32.98 24.33 32.68
CA SER A 690 -33.52 23.33 33.62
C SER A 690 -32.51 22.84 34.65
N VAL A 691 -31.23 23.17 34.49
CA VAL A 691 -30.16 22.64 35.35
C VAL A 691 -30.19 23.34 36.70
N ARG A 692 -30.25 22.56 37.78
CA ARG A 692 -30.21 23.00 39.17
C ARG A 692 -29.13 22.20 39.89
N VAL A 693 -28.24 22.86 40.63
CA VAL A 693 -27.09 22.20 41.26
C VAL A 693 -27.14 22.40 42.76
N ALA A 694 -26.83 21.36 43.53
CA ALA A 694 -26.66 21.46 44.97
C ALA A 694 -25.29 20.93 45.41
N VAL A 695 -24.69 21.62 46.38
CA VAL A 695 -23.43 21.22 47.02
C VAL A 695 -23.71 20.99 48.49
N ALA A 696 -23.34 19.81 49.00
CA ALA A 696 -23.67 19.37 50.36
C ALA A 696 -25.17 19.46 50.70
N GLY A 697 -26.04 19.25 49.69
CA GLY A 697 -27.50 19.28 49.83
C GLY A 697 -28.13 20.68 49.76
N VAL A 698 -27.35 21.74 49.58
CA VAL A 698 -27.83 23.12 49.45
C VAL A 698 -27.75 23.55 47.99
N GLU A 699 -28.88 23.98 47.42
CA GLU A 699 -28.95 24.48 46.04
C GLU A 699 -28.15 25.78 45.88
N THR A 700 -27.44 25.90 44.76
CA THR A 700 -26.61 27.05 44.43
C THR A 700 -26.85 27.51 42.99
N ALA A 701 -26.72 28.82 42.77
CA ALA A 701 -26.71 29.43 41.45
C ALA A 701 -25.28 29.77 40.96
N ASN A 702 -24.26 29.49 41.78
CA ASN A 702 -22.85 29.82 41.51
C ASN A 702 -22.20 28.75 40.63
N PHE A 703 -22.74 28.56 39.43
CA PHE A 703 -22.19 27.65 38.43
C PHE A 703 -22.53 28.13 37.02
N THR A 704 -21.75 27.66 36.06
CA THR A 704 -22.05 27.78 34.63
C THR A 704 -22.22 26.41 33.99
N LEU A 705 -23.04 26.35 32.94
CA LEU A 705 -23.23 25.14 32.15
C LEU A 705 -22.38 25.23 30.88
N ALA A 706 -21.31 24.46 30.83
CA ALA A 706 -20.43 24.34 29.68
C ALA A 706 -20.97 23.32 28.64
N GLU A 707 -20.49 23.44 27.41
CA GLU A 707 -20.84 22.58 26.29
C GLU A 707 -20.62 21.10 26.62
N GLY A 708 -21.47 20.21 26.10
CA GLY A 708 -21.39 18.77 26.39
C GLY A 708 -21.93 18.40 27.77
N GLY A 709 -22.69 19.29 28.42
CA GLY A 709 -23.37 19.04 29.68
C GLY A 709 -22.43 18.93 30.87
N TRP A 710 -21.52 19.89 31.00
CA TRP A 710 -20.62 20.03 32.14
C TRP A 710 -21.09 21.16 33.05
N VAL A 711 -21.16 20.90 34.36
CA VAL A 711 -21.38 21.93 35.38
C VAL A 711 -20.02 22.41 35.87
N GLU A 712 -19.76 23.70 35.77
CA GLU A 712 -18.55 24.35 36.28
C GLU A 712 -18.94 25.27 37.44
N LEU A 713 -18.61 24.88 38.67
CA LEU A 713 -18.86 25.67 39.88
C LEU A 713 -17.85 26.81 39.99
N ASP A 714 -18.29 27.96 40.51
CA ASP A 714 -17.41 29.13 40.67
C ASP A 714 -16.30 28.88 41.71
N GLU A 715 -16.56 28.01 42.69
CA GLU A 715 -15.61 27.60 43.74
C GLU A 715 -15.59 26.07 43.90
N ALA A 716 -14.41 25.51 44.20
CA ALA A 716 -14.25 24.08 44.40
C ALA A 716 -14.98 23.61 45.68
N PRO A 717 -15.85 22.59 45.60
CA PRO A 717 -16.50 22.05 46.79
C PRO A 717 -15.49 21.49 47.78
N ALA A 718 -15.73 21.72 49.08
CA ALA A 718 -14.89 21.20 50.15
C ALA A 718 -14.74 19.68 50.09
N HIS A 719 -13.62 19.17 50.60
CA HIS A 719 -13.33 17.73 50.60
C HIS A 719 -14.47 16.93 51.25
N GLY A 720 -15.06 16.00 50.51
CA GLY A 720 -16.19 15.17 50.94
C GLY A 720 -17.58 15.77 50.69
N ALA A 721 -17.68 17.01 50.20
CA ALA A 721 -18.97 17.63 49.87
C ALA A 721 -19.59 16.97 48.63
N VAL A 722 -20.80 16.41 48.77
CA VAL A 722 -21.49 15.77 47.64
C VAL A 722 -22.02 16.82 46.69
N VAL A 723 -21.76 16.66 45.39
CA VAL A 723 -22.31 17.51 44.32
C VAL A 723 -23.43 16.75 43.63
N THR A 724 -24.61 17.35 43.56
CA THR A 724 -25.80 16.81 42.90
C THR A 724 -26.37 17.79 41.90
N ALA A 725 -27.10 17.28 40.90
CA ALA A 725 -27.84 18.10 39.97
C ALA A 725 -29.20 17.51 39.59
N GLY A 726 -30.17 18.40 39.37
CA GLY A 726 -31.44 18.13 38.71
C GLY A 726 -31.45 18.82 37.34
N PHE A 727 -31.98 18.16 36.31
CA PHE A 727 -31.98 18.67 34.93
C PHE A 727 -32.97 17.92 34.05
N SER A 728 -33.41 18.57 32.97
CA SER A 728 -34.04 17.94 31.81
C SER A 728 -33.03 17.85 30.66
N PHE A 729 -33.15 16.86 29.77
CA PHE A 729 -32.18 16.64 28.69
C PHE A 729 -32.80 16.07 27.41
N ASP A 730 -32.16 16.33 26.28
CA ASP A 730 -32.42 15.68 25.00
C ASP A 730 -31.44 14.52 24.78
N VAL A 731 -31.84 13.58 23.93
CA VAL A 731 -30.99 12.52 23.42
C VAL A 731 -30.49 12.91 22.03
N PRO A 732 -29.17 12.89 21.77
CA PRO A 732 -28.64 13.07 20.43
C PRO A 732 -28.99 11.84 19.58
N VAL A 733 -29.72 12.04 18.48
CA VAL A 733 -30.15 10.97 17.56
C VAL A 733 -29.87 11.34 16.12
N ARG A 734 -29.93 10.37 15.21
CA ARG A 734 -30.02 10.60 13.76
C ARG A 734 -31.12 9.74 13.15
N PHE A 735 -31.53 10.04 11.92
CA PHE A 735 -32.35 9.10 11.16
C PHE A 735 -31.60 7.76 10.97
N ALA A 736 -32.33 6.65 11.04
CA ALA A 736 -31.75 5.32 10.87
C ALA A 736 -31.61 4.89 9.41
N GLU A 737 -32.39 5.49 8.49
CA GLU A 737 -32.49 5.09 7.08
C GLU A 737 -32.22 6.25 6.10
N ASP A 738 -31.65 5.91 4.93
CA ASP A 738 -31.44 6.78 3.76
C ASP A 738 -32.73 7.05 2.94
N ARG A 739 -33.89 6.67 3.49
CA ARG A 739 -35.20 6.95 2.90
C ARG A 739 -36.22 7.35 3.97
N LEU A 740 -37.13 8.25 3.60
CA LEU A 740 -38.32 8.58 4.38
C LEU A 740 -39.57 8.32 3.54
N SER A 741 -40.47 7.46 4.00
CA SER A 741 -41.73 7.14 3.32
C SER A 741 -42.91 7.80 4.02
N VAL A 742 -43.69 8.59 3.28
CA VAL A 742 -44.93 9.22 3.77
C VAL A 742 -46.06 9.00 2.76
N ALA A 743 -47.28 8.77 3.26
CA ALA A 743 -48.48 8.57 2.45
C ALA A 743 -49.59 9.54 2.89
N ARG A 744 -50.51 9.89 1.98
CA ARG A 744 -51.73 10.62 2.35
C ARG A 744 -52.79 9.65 2.86
N ALA A 745 -53.31 9.90 4.06
CA ALA A 745 -54.39 9.10 4.66
C ALA A 745 -55.79 9.72 4.41
N THR A 746 -55.89 11.04 4.33
CA THR A 746 -57.09 11.78 3.89
C THR A 746 -56.69 13.07 3.14
N PHE A 747 -57.66 13.93 2.76
CA PHE A 747 -57.38 15.22 2.10
C PHE A 747 -56.60 16.23 2.97
N LEU A 748 -56.62 16.08 4.31
CA LEU A 748 -55.96 16.99 5.26
C LEU A 748 -54.98 16.30 6.22
N ALA A 749 -54.77 14.98 6.08
CA ALA A 749 -53.91 14.20 6.97
C ALA A 749 -53.02 13.24 6.20
N GLY A 750 -51.75 13.15 6.61
CA GLY A 750 -50.79 12.16 6.13
C GLY A 750 -50.37 11.20 7.23
N VAL A 751 -49.69 10.12 6.83
CA VAL A 751 -49.16 9.08 7.70
C VAL A 751 -47.73 8.78 7.29
N ALA A 752 -46.82 8.82 8.26
CA ALA A 752 -45.49 8.24 8.16
C ALA A 752 -45.52 6.96 9.01
N SER A 753 -45.61 5.79 8.37
CA SER A 753 -45.82 4.53 9.09
C SER A 753 -44.68 4.17 10.03
N SER A 754 -43.47 4.64 9.72
CA SER A 754 -42.28 4.49 10.54
C SER A 754 -41.31 5.63 10.22
N VAL A 755 -40.70 6.19 11.27
CA VAL A 755 -39.60 7.16 11.20
C VAL A 755 -38.57 6.72 12.23
N PRO A 756 -37.71 5.74 11.87
CA PRO A 756 -36.78 5.16 12.80
C PRO A 756 -35.61 6.11 13.05
N LEU A 757 -35.33 6.40 14.32
CA LEU A 757 -34.19 7.17 14.79
C LEU A 757 -33.29 6.30 15.67
N ILE A 758 -32.01 6.61 15.67
CA ILE A 758 -31.03 5.89 16.48
C ILE A 758 -30.16 6.87 17.26
N GLU A 759 -29.97 6.61 18.55
CA GLU A 759 -29.11 7.42 19.42
C GLU A 759 -27.67 7.41 18.92
N VAL A 760 -27.00 8.56 18.98
CA VAL A 760 -25.59 8.73 18.60
C VAL A 760 -24.78 8.99 19.87
N ARG A 761 -23.59 8.39 19.98
CA ARG A 761 -22.69 8.69 21.09
C ARG A 761 -21.81 9.88 20.72
N GLU A 762 -21.86 10.90 21.56
CA GLU A 762 -21.01 12.08 21.47
C GLU A 762 -19.82 11.87 22.41
N ALA A 763 -18.60 12.04 21.89
CA ALA A 763 -17.35 11.84 22.63
C ALA A 763 -17.06 12.98 23.60
#